data_AF-A0A6J8AJZ2-F1
#
_entry.id   AF-A0A6J8AJZ2-F1
#
_cell.length_a   1.000
_cell.length_b   1.000
_cell.length_c   1.000
_cell.angle_alpha   90.00
_cell.angle_beta   90.00
_cell.angle_gamma   90.00
#
_symmetry.space_group_name_H-M   'P 1'
#
loop_
_entity.id
_entity.type
_entity.pdbx_description
1 polymer ?
#
loop_
_entity_poly.entity_id
_entity_poly.type
_entity_poly.pdbx_seq_one_letter_code
_entity_poly.pdbx_strand_id
1 'polypeptide(L)'
;MILVKYSAIILILTRLKADAFEPCKTATEVDDITRSASRDLGKSEKEKCDRTMDGWFRLKINNKDADMPTSCIDVFRCSSSKPIWLNGTLPQKENDVVPLDVCFRGFVDCCEAREKINVKNCGTYNVYQLKSVNSCNARYCVAERIACPPGKSSDTGYGPNCKNISITFSVVPVVTPIEPVHDVAVAFKDDHMLKFKCNAKIPVANKGNVFDLKWDLNGKTIFPITKNIKEDDFERKAVLTANDLKHEKQQMGFKLKCSVRARALPNSVPTMFIESKEFYAGIMVSQFPRILTINAFSLQVNTSTLTVNAGETAFVQIRSTVPITCLDVHNRKLDCSIRFEMLDYKAETAITSHDQFCKTKTRTQASRLCGVDFNARTWSTFQQLTLPTKSEQQIRDEYTAIVKLRSVGINSDDLWHGYTLPDIKIKIRGKKFVPATCTSVTDPHITTFDRKYFTTFETGEYVLYKHLQKPVAVHVIHKSHGTAPRWNCAVAVQAGADTFIVYGCDRRWRHRRAFCDKIHGSNLDVYERNQGKDFEVHLPTGARVLIKVRGYPHSGIYERYIDVQIFASTLDENFTGGLCGKFNRNPNDDFTDPNGRVVNENQFKKSWHVDPDDSLFIAQARKEVLQRSQYVCSCIHYSTPNPNGDLDSTADCNWDDSVKVCTAPTYAEQQCQYKHRREADDDMEIDIPKDIVIFKPAPPDSNKWKNGWNETAAKNHCNTVLHNSQMYKQCKDLVHFNESQAIQMCAEDIKFLGSSTLSTQVDKPLRESCINIVRMNTTLWSDNNSSTSTGISTTSLTTAILENDCPDDCSVEGVKRGTCVNGNCTCFSRYTGDDCSIDTQQAPAIEANDEDTVCDTAVRGCSYVNFYGNNFFDRGSGFKCRLEEQQVTNDTSKKISKLHMTDAELVSFGEVRCQLPHGTNRRRRDIAITQPTGFLVSVTTNGNMFSNKVPVVIFDSSCTDCFLINGSFTCSQKDNICIVNGKCFELSSNICASEVDSKSKHLWIIGAVLGGLAFICIVALLAAKLVLIPRMRTSSSYPSASDQSPSFRPSKTVYKQ
;
A
#
# COMPACT_ATOMS: atom_id res chain seq x y z
N MET A 1 45.15 -63.81 -38.49
CA MET A 1 44.25 -63.15 -37.51
C MET A 1 44.91 -62.72 -36.20
N ILE A 2 46.08 -63.24 -35.82
CA ILE A 2 46.74 -62.86 -34.55
C ILE A 2 47.61 -61.58 -34.68
N LEU A 3 48.21 -61.31 -35.84
CA LEU A 3 49.02 -60.10 -36.09
C LEU A 3 48.24 -58.77 -36.08
N VAL A 4 46.95 -58.76 -36.45
CA VAL A 4 46.13 -57.52 -36.49
C VAL A 4 45.71 -57.08 -35.08
N LYS A 5 45.56 -58.01 -34.13
CA LYS A 5 45.22 -57.69 -32.74
C LYS A 5 46.40 -57.08 -31.95
N TYR A 6 47.63 -57.49 -32.25
CA TYR A 6 48.82 -56.91 -31.60
C TYR A 6 49.10 -55.47 -32.04
N SER A 7 48.92 -55.13 -33.33
CA SER A 7 49.05 -53.74 -33.79
C SER A 7 47.99 -52.81 -33.21
N ALA A 8 46.74 -53.28 -33.04
CA ALA A 8 45.67 -52.48 -32.44
C ALA A 8 45.90 -52.23 -30.94
N ILE A 9 46.41 -53.21 -30.20
CA ILE A 9 46.72 -53.05 -28.77
C ILE A 9 47.91 -52.11 -28.56
N ILE A 10 48.93 -52.15 -29.42
CA ILE A 10 50.05 -51.19 -29.37
C ILE A 10 49.60 -49.77 -29.76
N LEU A 11 48.67 -49.60 -30.72
CA LEU A 11 48.06 -48.30 -31.06
C LEU A 11 47.14 -47.75 -29.96
N ILE A 12 46.43 -48.63 -29.24
CA ILE A 12 45.56 -48.24 -28.12
C ILE A 12 46.40 -47.92 -26.87
N LEU A 13 47.46 -48.68 -26.59
CA LEU A 13 48.39 -48.38 -25.49
C LEU A 13 49.25 -47.15 -25.76
N THR A 14 49.58 -46.84 -27.02
CA THR A 14 50.25 -45.57 -27.38
C THR A 14 49.29 -44.37 -27.32
N ARG A 15 48.00 -44.53 -27.67
CA ARG A 15 46.97 -43.47 -27.47
C ARG A 15 46.60 -43.26 -26.00
N LEU A 16 46.50 -44.32 -25.19
CA LEU A 16 46.21 -44.21 -23.75
C LEU A 16 47.36 -43.59 -22.94
N LYS A 17 48.60 -43.63 -23.43
CA LYS A 17 49.71 -42.85 -22.85
C LYS A 17 49.70 -41.36 -23.23
N ALA A 18 49.03 -40.98 -24.32
CA ALA A 18 48.97 -39.59 -24.78
C ALA A 18 47.82 -38.78 -24.13
N ASP A 19 46.69 -39.43 -23.80
CA ASP A 19 45.54 -38.76 -23.15
C ASP A 19 45.72 -38.53 -21.63
N ALA A 20 46.71 -39.17 -21.00
CA ALA A 20 46.95 -39.07 -19.55
C ALA A 20 47.71 -37.80 -19.11
N PHE A 21 48.11 -36.92 -20.02
CA PHE A 21 48.92 -35.73 -19.70
C PHE A 21 48.55 -34.51 -20.57
N GLU A 22 47.27 -34.31 -20.86
CA GLU A 22 46.80 -33.10 -21.55
C GLU A 22 46.76 -31.90 -20.57
N PRO A 23 47.68 -30.91 -20.70
CA PRO A 23 47.80 -29.85 -19.70
C PRO A 23 46.55 -28.98 -19.58
N CYS A 24 45.77 -28.82 -20.65
CA CYS A 24 44.53 -28.06 -20.61
C CYS A 24 43.47 -28.70 -19.70
N LYS A 25 43.56 -30.00 -19.41
CA LYS A 25 42.60 -30.70 -18.52
C LYS A 25 43.17 -30.99 -17.13
N THR A 26 44.50 -31.04 -17.02
CA THR A 26 45.20 -31.57 -15.83
C THR A 26 46.05 -30.53 -15.10
N ALA A 27 46.18 -29.30 -15.62
CA ALA A 27 46.94 -28.24 -14.97
C ALA A 27 46.37 -27.89 -13.58
N THR A 28 47.28 -27.63 -12.64
CA THR A 28 46.91 -27.21 -11.28
C THR A 28 46.42 -25.76 -11.30
N GLU A 29 45.23 -25.51 -10.78
CA GLU A 29 44.68 -24.15 -10.70
C GLU A 29 45.30 -23.38 -9.52
N VAL A 30 45.71 -22.14 -9.77
CA VAL A 30 46.26 -21.22 -8.77
C VAL A 30 45.52 -19.90 -8.86
N ASP A 31 44.64 -19.66 -7.88
CA ASP A 31 43.93 -18.40 -7.70
C ASP A 31 44.51 -17.65 -6.49
N ASP A 32 45.34 -16.64 -6.74
CA ASP A 32 45.99 -15.87 -5.68
C ASP A 32 46.17 -14.41 -6.11
N ILE A 33 45.29 -13.54 -5.61
CA ILE A 33 45.32 -12.10 -5.85
C ILE A 33 46.64 -11.45 -5.42
N THR A 34 47.40 -12.07 -4.50
CA THR A 34 48.70 -11.53 -4.07
C THR A 34 49.78 -11.60 -5.15
N ARG A 35 49.55 -12.37 -6.23
CA ARG A 35 50.40 -12.46 -7.42
C ARG A 35 50.13 -11.36 -8.45
N SER A 36 49.15 -10.49 -8.21
CA SER A 36 48.80 -9.43 -9.14
C SER A 36 49.99 -8.53 -9.47
N ALA A 37 50.21 -8.26 -10.76
CA ALA A 37 51.22 -7.34 -11.26
C ALA A 37 51.07 -5.92 -10.71
N SER A 38 49.85 -5.53 -10.31
CA SER A 38 49.57 -4.23 -9.68
C SER A 38 49.83 -4.21 -8.18
N ARG A 39 50.05 -5.35 -7.52
CA ARG A 39 50.17 -5.41 -6.07
C ARG A 39 51.60 -5.12 -5.61
N ASP A 40 51.75 -4.10 -4.77
CA ASP A 40 53.00 -3.76 -4.08
C ASP A 40 53.28 -4.70 -2.90
N LEU A 41 54.57 -4.94 -2.64
CA LEU A 41 55.08 -5.51 -1.40
C LEU A 41 55.16 -4.39 -0.35
N GLY A 42 54.33 -4.46 0.69
CA GLY A 42 54.33 -3.46 1.77
C GLY A 42 55.64 -3.46 2.58
N LYS A 43 56.01 -2.32 3.17
CA LYS A 43 57.27 -2.12 3.93
C LYS A 43 57.47 -3.08 5.12
N SER A 44 56.41 -3.74 5.59
CA SER A 44 56.41 -4.70 6.71
C SER A 44 55.86 -6.08 6.34
N GLU A 45 55.58 -6.34 5.06
CA GLU A 45 55.05 -7.63 4.59
C GLU A 45 56.19 -8.61 4.30
N LYS A 46 56.00 -9.88 4.69
CA LYS A 46 56.95 -10.96 4.36
C LYS A 46 56.83 -11.31 2.88
N GLU A 47 57.95 -11.30 2.16
CA GLU A 47 58.01 -11.68 0.75
C GLU A 47 57.47 -13.09 0.51
N LYS A 48 56.72 -13.27 -0.58
CA LYS A 48 56.22 -14.56 -1.05
C LYS A 48 57.07 -15.06 -2.23
N CYS A 49 57.18 -16.37 -2.37
CA CYS A 49 58.03 -16.99 -3.40
C CYS A 49 57.44 -18.31 -3.93
N ASP A 50 57.85 -18.73 -5.13
CA ASP A 50 57.28 -19.89 -5.85
C ASP A 50 58.17 -21.13 -5.83
N ARG A 51 58.74 -21.45 -4.66
CA ARG A 51 59.65 -22.60 -4.45
C ARG A 51 59.01 -23.99 -4.59
N THR A 52 57.70 -24.04 -4.82
CA THR A 52 56.93 -25.29 -4.91
C THR A 52 56.16 -25.41 -6.21
N MET A 53 56.35 -24.46 -7.15
CA MET A 53 55.66 -24.48 -8.44
C MET A 53 56.47 -25.28 -9.46
N ASP A 54 56.18 -26.56 -9.63
CA ASP A 54 56.77 -27.38 -10.69
C ASP A 54 55.67 -28.14 -11.44
N GLY A 55 55.55 -27.93 -12.75
CA GLY A 55 54.52 -28.54 -13.59
C GLY A 55 53.61 -27.55 -14.31
N TRP A 56 52.46 -28.03 -14.79
CA TRP A 56 51.50 -27.21 -15.54
C TRP A 56 50.51 -26.52 -14.61
N PHE A 57 50.38 -25.20 -14.75
CA PHE A 57 49.50 -24.37 -13.92
C PHE A 57 48.55 -23.53 -14.75
N ARG A 58 47.33 -23.37 -14.25
CA ARG A 58 46.33 -22.40 -14.74
C ARG A 58 46.23 -21.27 -13.72
N LEU A 59 46.48 -20.05 -14.15
CA LEU A 59 46.58 -18.88 -13.26
C LEU A 59 45.25 -18.12 -13.23
N LYS A 60 44.82 -17.71 -12.04
CA LYS A 60 43.58 -16.97 -11.79
C LYS A 60 43.77 -15.83 -10.79
N ILE A 61 42.91 -14.82 -10.90
CA ILE A 61 42.72 -13.75 -9.90
C ILE A 61 41.21 -13.62 -9.66
N ASN A 62 40.78 -13.76 -8.39
CA ASN A 62 39.37 -13.64 -8.00
C ASN A 62 38.44 -14.54 -8.83
N ASN A 63 38.85 -15.79 -9.00
CA ASN A 63 38.18 -16.84 -9.76
C ASN A 63 37.99 -16.54 -11.26
N LYS A 64 38.75 -15.57 -11.81
CA LYS A 64 38.81 -15.26 -13.25
C LYS A 64 40.17 -15.65 -13.82
N ASP A 65 40.18 -16.18 -15.05
CA ASP A 65 41.41 -16.52 -15.76
C ASP A 65 42.29 -15.29 -15.96
N ALA A 66 43.59 -15.47 -15.70
CA ALA A 66 44.57 -14.41 -15.75
C ALA A 66 45.86 -14.92 -16.40
N ASP A 67 46.66 -14.01 -16.96
CA ASP A 67 47.86 -14.35 -17.72
C ASP A 67 49.13 -13.76 -17.06
N MET A 68 50.28 -14.37 -17.32
CA MET A 68 51.55 -13.76 -16.94
C MET A 68 51.77 -12.46 -17.76
N PRO A 69 52.22 -11.37 -17.14
CA PRO A 69 52.51 -10.13 -17.86
C PRO A 69 53.57 -10.36 -18.95
N THR A 70 53.31 -9.89 -20.17
CA THR A 70 54.24 -10.01 -21.30
C THR A 70 55.23 -8.82 -21.42
N SER A 71 55.20 -7.93 -20.44
CA SER A 71 56.03 -6.72 -20.36
C SER A 71 56.67 -6.62 -18.98
N CYS A 72 57.81 -5.92 -18.91
CA CYS A 72 58.57 -5.79 -17.68
C CYS A 72 57.72 -5.22 -16.53
N ILE A 73 57.88 -5.83 -15.35
CA ILE A 73 57.23 -5.45 -14.10
C ILE A 73 58.26 -4.80 -13.17
N ASP A 74 57.87 -3.72 -12.51
CA ASP A 74 58.71 -3.01 -11.55
C ASP A 74 59.06 -3.88 -10.34
N VAL A 75 60.23 -3.64 -9.74
CA VAL A 75 60.64 -4.28 -8.49
C VAL A 75 59.60 -4.10 -7.38
N PHE A 76 59.56 -5.05 -6.44
CA PHE A 76 58.61 -5.05 -5.31
C PHE A 76 57.13 -5.24 -5.67
N ARG A 77 56.82 -5.75 -6.87
CA ARG A 77 55.45 -6.12 -7.28
C ARG A 77 55.17 -7.60 -7.06
N CYS A 78 53.89 -8.00 -7.12
CA CYS A 78 53.42 -9.38 -6.94
C CYS A 78 53.77 -9.95 -5.56
N SER A 79 53.88 -9.07 -4.56
CA SER A 79 54.31 -9.38 -3.18
C SER A 79 55.70 -10.05 -3.09
N SER A 80 56.63 -9.65 -3.97
CA SER A 80 57.99 -10.20 -4.05
C SER A 80 58.98 -9.11 -4.49
N SER A 81 60.23 -9.12 -4.02
CA SER A 81 61.23 -8.13 -4.46
C SER A 81 61.80 -8.40 -5.87
N LYS A 82 61.82 -9.67 -6.33
CA LYS A 82 62.15 -10.09 -7.71
C LYS A 82 60.94 -10.68 -8.47
N PRO A 83 60.06 -9.84 -9.03
CA PRO A 83 59.00 -10.27 -9.94
C PRO A 83 59.51 -11.09 -11.13
N ILE A 84 58.74 -12.10 -11.54
CA ILE A 84 59.00 -12.88 -12.75
C ILE A 84 57.87 -12.64 -13.73
N TRP A 85 58.23 -12.19 -14.93
CA TRP A 85 57.32 -11.87 -16.03
C TRP A 85 57.72 -12.62 -17.29
N LEU A 86 56.89 -12.60 -18.32
CA LEU A 86 57.09 -13.37 -19.54
C LEU A 86 57.57 -12.47 -20.68
N ASN A 87 58.68 -12.82 -21.32
CA ASN A 87 59.21 -12.07 -22.46
C ASN A 87 58.91 -12.81 -23.76
N GLY A 88 57.92 -12.30 -24.50
CA GLY A 88 57.50 -12.84 -25.79
C GLY A 88 55.99 -12.79 -25.96
N THR A 89 55.52 -13.34 -27.08
CA THR A 89 54.10 -13.32 -27.45
C THR A 89 53.43 -14.64 -27.06
N LEU A 90 52.34 -14.55 -26.30
CA LEU A 90 51.54 -15.72 -25.92
C LEU A 90 51.02 -16.48 -27.17
N PRO A 91 50.83 -17.82 -27.08
CA PRO A 91 50.28 -18.63 -28.17
C PRO A 91 48.93 -18.10 -28.66
N GLN A 92 48.80 -17.89 -29.97
CA GLN A 92 47.62 -17.24 -30.56
C GLN A 92 46.53 -18.21 -31.00
N LYS A 93 46.85 -19.48 -31.34
CA LYS A 93 45.86 -20.47 -31.77
C LYS A 93 45.63 -21.50 -30.67
N GLU A 94 44.40 -22.00 -30.59
CA GLU A 94 44.03 -23.05 -29.65
C GLU A 94 44.85 -24.32 -29.91
N ASN A 95 45.29 -24.97 -28.82
CA ASN A 95 46.21 -26.10 -28.76
C ASN A 95 47.67 -25.81 -29.14
N ASP A 96 48.04 -24.58 -29.51
CA ASP A 96 49.44 -24.22 -29.71
C ASP A 96 50.20 -24.25 -28.39
N VAL A 97 51.39 -24.88 -28.42
CA VAL A 97 52.38 -24.84 -27.34
C VAL A 97 53.57 -24.02 -27.82
N VAL A 98 53.88 -22.92 -27.14
CA VAL A 98 54.97 -22.02 -27.51
C VAL A 98 55.97 -21.93 -26.35
N PRO A 99 57.27 -22.19 -26.58
CA PRO A 99 58.31 -21.95 -25.59
C PRO A 99 58.60 -20.45 -25.48
N LEU A 100 58.49 -19.88 -24.28
CA LEU A 100 58.69 -18.46 -24.00
C LEU A 100 59.72 -18.27 -22.88
N ASP A 101 60.47 -17.18 -22.96
CA ASP A 101 61.43 -16.83 -21.93
C ASP A 101 60.69 -16.17 -20.76
N VAL A 102 60.87 -16.66 -19.53
CA VAL A 102 60.54 -15.92 -18.32
C VAL A 102 61.73 -15.12 -17.86
N CYS A 103 61.48 -13.87 -17.52
CA CYS A 103 62.45 -12.88 -17.12
C CYS A 103 62.35 -12.64 -15.62
N PHE A 104 63.43 -12.87 -14.90
CA PHE A 104 63.58 -12.48 -13.50
C PHE A 104 63.99 -11.02 -13.45
N ARG A 105 63.13 -10.18 -12.86
CA ARG A 105 63.42 -8.76 -12.68
C ARG A 105 64.54 -8.59 -11.64
N GLY A 106 65.64 -7.94 -12.06
CA GLY A 106 66.68 -7.44 -11.15
C GLY A 106 66.38 -6.02 -10.66
N PHE A 107 67.27 -5.44 -9.85
CA PHE A 107 67.12 -4.04 -9.42
C PHE A 107 67.33 -3.03 -10.55
N VAL A 108 68.27 -3.31 -11.45
CA VAL A 108 68.62 -2.42 -12.57
C VAL A 108 68.07 -2.96 -13.88
N ASP A 109 68.40 -4.20 -14.25
CA ASP A 109 67.94 -4.81 -15.51
C ASP A 109 66.55 -5.44 -15.38
N CYS A 110 65.68 -5.14 -16.36
CA CYS A 110 64.33 -5.70 -16.49
C CYS A 110 64.33 -7.23 -16.63
N CYS A 111 65.45 -7.82 -17.06
CA CYS A 111 65.57 -9.25 -17.21
C CYS A 111 67.00 -9.73 -16.88
N GLU A 112 67.31 -9.70 -15.59
CA GLU A 112 68.63 -10.06 -15.02
C GLU A 112 68.96 -11.55 -15.24
N ALA A 113 67.95 -12.42 -15.21
CA ALA A 113 68.07 -13.84 -15.55
C ALA A 113 66.88 -14.29 -16.42
N ARG A 114 67.11 -15.30 -17.26
CA ARG A 114 66.10 -15.88 -18.15
C ARG A 114 66.03 -17.39 -17.99
N GLU A 115 64.83 -17.92 -18.05
CA GLU A 115 64.59 -19.35 -18.21
C GLU A 115 63.50 -19.60 -19.24
N LYS A 116 63.51 -20.77 -19.88
CA LYS A 116 62.43 -21.16 -20.80
C LYS A 116 61.36 -21.97 -20.10
N ILE A 117 60.11 -21.60 -20.35
CA ILE A 117 58.90 -22.36 -20.01
C ILE A 117 58.07 -22.60 -21.27
N ASN A 118 57.21 -23.61 -21.24
CA ASN A 118 56.22 -23.82 -22.29
C ASN A 118 54.88 -23.21 -21.87
N VAL A 119 54.21 -22.55 -22.80
CA VAL A 119 52.86 -22.01 -22.62
C VAL A 119 51.93 -22.63 -23.65
N LYS A 120 50.81 -23.20 -23.20
CA LYS A 120 49.80 -23.79 -24.09
C LYS A 120 48.51 -22.97 -24.06
N ASN A 121 47.95 -22.69 -25.23
CA ASN A 121 46.64 -22.06 -25.36
C ASN A 121 45.54 -23.13 -25.35
N CYS A 122 44.62 -23.04 -24.40
CA CYS A 122 43.50 -23.98 -24.21
C CYS A 122 42.16 -23.42 -24.70
N GLY A 123 42.21 -22.45 -25.63
CA GLY A 123 41.05 -21.75 -26.21
C GLY A 123 40.70 -20.51 -25.40
N THR A 124 40.14 -20.69 -24.20
CA THR A 124 39.66 -19.57 -23.36
C THR A 124 40.67 -19.12 -22.30
N TYR A 125 41.71 -19.89 -22.01
CA TYR A 125 42.78 -19.59 -21.05
C TYR A 125 44.12 -20.18 -21.51
N ASN A 126 45.21 -19.75 -20.88
CA ASN A 126 46.53 -20.35 -21.07
C ASN A 126 46.93 -21.19 -19.86
N VAL A 127 47.70 -22.23 -20.09
CA VAL A 127 48.39 -23.00 -19.05
C VAL A 127 49.90 -22.88 -19.22
N TYR A 128 50.61 -22.80 -18.10
CA TYR A 128 52.02 -22.47 -18.03
C TYR A 128 52.79 -23.61 -17.37
N GLN A 129 53.83 -24.12 -18.03
CA GLN A 129 54.72 -25.11 -17.45
C GLN A 129 55.78 -24.42 -16.58
N LEU A 130 55.38 -24.03 -15.37
CA LEU A 130 56.21 -23.29 -14.43
C LEU A 130 57.23 -24.20 -13.75
N LYS A 131 58.35 -23.61 -13.32
CA LYS A 131 59.45 -24.30 -12.66
C LYS A 131 59.70 -23.71 -11.28
N SER A 132 60.16 -24.56 -10.36
CA SER A 132 60.42 -24.12 -9.00
C SER A 132 61.57 -23.13 -8.97
N VAL A 133 61.39 -21.99 -8.31
CA VAL A 133 62.44 -20.97 -8.17
C VAL A 133 63.34 -21.27 -6.98
N ASN A 134 64.65 -20.99 -7.11
CA ASN A 134 65.62 -21.35 -6.06
C ASN A 134 65.68 -20.33 -4.90
N SER A 135 65.30 -19.07 -5.12
CA SER A 135 65.38 -17.99 -4.13
C SER A 135 64.01 -17.56 -3.59
N CYS A 136 63.88 -17.29 -2.28
CA CYS A 136 62.60 -16.85 -1.69
C CYS A 136 62.37 -15.34 -1.75
N ASN A 137 62.87 -14.72 -2.80
CA ASN A 137 62.53 -13.35 -3.16
C ASN A 137 62.03 -13.25 -4.61
N ALA A 138 61.82 -14.39 -5.29
CA ALA A 138 61.35 -14.44 -6.68
C ALA A 138 59.96 -15.09 -6.83
N ARG A 139 59.11 -14.52 -7.68
CA ARG A 139 57.71 -14.96 -7.84
C ARG A 139 57.10 -14.67 -9.20
N TYR A 140 56.36 -15.62 -9.77
CA TYR A 140 55.61 -15.45 -11.02
C TYR A 140 54.42 -14.50 -10.84
N CYS A 141 54.45 -13.42 -11.60
CA CYS A 141 53.39 -12.41 -11.63
C CYS A 141 52.22 -12.82 -12.52
N VAL A 142 51.05 -12.29 -12.18
CA VAL A 142 49.79 -12.53 -12.89
C VAL A 142 49.08 -11.19 -13.11
N ALA A 143 48.47 -10.98 -14.27
CA ALA A 143 47.66 -9.80 -14.58
C ALA A 143 46.29 -10.20 -15.15
N GLU A 144 45.25 -9.44 -14.80
CA GLU A 144 43.92 -9.64 -15.39
C GLU A 144 43.96 -9.43 -16.90
N ARG A 145 43.20 -10.25 -17.64
CA ARG A 145 43.02 -10.06 -19.08
C ARG A 145 42.28 -8.74 -19.36
N ILE A 146 42.91 -7.86 -20.13
CA ILE A 146 42.28 -6.59 -20.54
C ILE A 146 41.29 -6.87 -21.69
N ALA A 147 40.00 -6.70 -21.42
CA ALA A 147 38.96 -6.75 -22.45
C ALA A 147 39.17 -5.63 -23.49
N CYS A 148 38.86 -5.90 -24.76
CA CYS A 148 38.96 -4.85 -25.77
C CYS A 148 38.03 -3.67 -25.43
N PRO A 149 38.52 -2.42 -25.54
CA PRO A 149 37.70 -1.24 -25.26
C PRO A 149 36.50 -1.14 -26.22
N PRO A 150 35.39 -0.48 -25.83
CA PRO A 150 34.22 -0.31 -26.68
C PRO A 150 34.59 0.21 -28.08
N GLY A 151 34.06 -0.44 -29.12
CA GLY A 151 34.41 -0.14 -30.51
C GLY A 151 35.65 -0.87 -31.05
N LYS A 152 36.27 -1.78 -30.28
CA LYS A 152 37.34 -2.66 -30.74
C LYS A 152 37.10 -4.15 -30.43
N SER A 153 37.68 -5.08 -31.21
CA SER A 153 37.64 -6.53 -30.96
C SER A 153 38.90 -7.26 -31.48
N SER A 154 39.18 -8.44 -30.91
CA SER A 154 40.17 -9.43 -31.39
C SER A 154 39.50 -10.80 -31.56
N ASP A 155 40.22 -11.81 -32.07
CA ASP A 155 39.69 -13.18 -32.24
C ASP A 155 39.29 -13.84 -30.91
N THR A 156 39.93 -13.43 -29.81
CA THR A 156 39.67 -13.93 -28.44
C THR A 156 38.81 -12.98 -27.61
N GLY A 157 38.57 -11.75 -28.06
CA GLY A 157 37.83 -10.70 -27.32
C GLY A 157 38.67 -9.89 -26.31
N TYR A 158 39.97 -10.21 -26.18
CA TYR A 158 40.91 -9.55 -25.25
C TYR A 158 42.13 -8.99 -25.98
N GLY A 159 42.78 -7.98 -25.39
CA GLY A 159 44.00 -7.36 -25.92
C GLY A 159 45.20 -8.32 -25.92
N PRO A 160 46.30 -7.98 -26.62
CA PRO A 160 46.63 -6.66 -27.17
C PRO A 160 46.12 -6.38 -28.61
N ASN A 161 45.61 -7.36 -29.34
CA ASN A 161 45.25 -7.23 -30.77
C ASN A 161 43.83 -6.70 -31.03
N CYS A 162 43.41 -5.66 -30.32
CA CYS A 162 42.07 -5.07 -30.47
C CYS A 162 42.00 -4.15 -31.71
N LYS A 163 41.27 -4.58 -32.74
CA LYS A 163 41.02 -3.83 -33.98
C LYS A 163 39.73 -3.03 -33.88
N ASN A 164 39.68 -1.84 -34.48
CA ASN A 164 38.45 -1.03 -34.54
C ASN A 164 37.36 -1.80 -35.31
N ILE A 165 36.18 -1.93 -34.72
CA ILE A 165 34.99 -2.40 -35.40
C ILE A 165 33.86 -1.41 -35.15
N SER A 166 33.52 -0.61 -36.17
CA SER A 166 32.38 0.29 -36.15
C SER A 166 31.11 -0.48 -36.52
N ILE A 167 30.36 -0.94 -35.51
CA ILE A 167 29.03 -1.52 -35.70
C ILE A 167 27.97 -0.56 -35.19
N THR A 168 27.03 -0.19 -36.06
CA THR A 168 25.83 0.57 -35.73
C THR A 168 24.61 -0.32 -35.94
N PHE A 169 23.71 -0.34 -34.96
CA PHE A 169 22.43 -1.06 -35.05
C PHE A 169 21.37 -0.15 -34.41
N SER A 170 20.29 0.12 -35.15
CA SER A 170 19.24 1.07 -34.76
C SER A 170 17.82 0.55 -35.06
N VAL A 171 17.65 -0.75 -35.31
CA VAL A 171 16.35 -1.34 -35.66
C VAL A 171 15.55 -1.63 -34.41
N VAL A 172 14.35 -1.04 -34.32
CA VAL A 172 13.39 -1.31 -33.25
C VAL A 172 12.70 -2.65 -33.53
N PRO A 173 12.86 -3.67 -32.68
CA PRO A 173 12.22 -4.95 -32.89
C PRO A 173 10.71 -4.88 -32.58
N VAL A 174 9.93 -5.81 -33.15
CA VAL A 174 8.49 -5.94 -32.92
C VAL A 174 8.15 -7.37 -32.54
N VAL A 175 7.45 -7.54 -31.42
CA VAL A 175 6.91 -8.84 -31.02
C VAL A 175 5.62 -9.11 -31.79
N THR A 176 5.56 -10.23 -32.51
CA THR A 176 4.34 -10.69 -33.20
C THR A 176 4.03 -12.14 -32.85
N PRO A 177 2.75 -12.50 -32.61
CA PRO A 177 2.37 -13.89 -32.52
C PRO A 177 2.51 -14.57 -33.88
N ILE A 178 2.94 -15.83 -33.91
CA ILE A 178 3.00 -16.63 -35.12
C ILE A 178 1.66 -17.33 -35.27
N GLU A 179 0.99 -17.13 -36.41
CA GLU A 179 -0.22 -17.89 -36.72
C GLU A 179 0.13 -19.38 -36.93
N PRO A 180 -0.57 -20.30 -36.27
CA PRO A 180 -0.33 -21.73 -36.43
C PRO A 180 -0.60 -22.14 -37.88
N VAL A 181 0.18 -23.09 -38.40
CA VAL A 181 -0.03 -23.64 -39.74
C VAL A 181 -1.27 -24.53 -39.71
N HIS A 182 -2.31 -24.14 -40.45
CA HIS A 182 -3.62 -24.82 -40.45
C HIS A 182 -3.66 -26.03 -41.42
N ASP A 183 -2.54 -26.39 -42.05
CA ASP A 183 -2.47 -27.52 -42.98
C ASP A 183 -1.93 -28.79 -42.28
N VAL A 184 -2.82 -29.75 -42.09
CA VAL A 184 -2.58 -31.02 -41.37
C VAL A 184 -1.61 -31.94 -42.13
N ALA A 185 -1.35 -31.68 -43.43
CA ALA A 185 -0.44 -32.50 -44.22
C ALA A 185 1.05 -32.28 -43.90
N VAL A 186 1.41 -31.21 -43.16
CA VAL A 186 2.81 -30.77 -42.99
C VAL A 186 3.19 -30.45 -41.53
N ALA A 187 2.23 -30.38 -40.60
CA ALA A 187 2.49 -29.92 -39.24
C ALA A 187 3.20 -30.97 -38.35
N PHE A 188 4.31 -30.59 -37.73
CA PHE A 188 4.98 -31.38 -36.69
C PHE A 188 4.36 -31.10 -35.30
N LYS A 189 4.64 -31.96 -34.31
CA LYS A 189 4.10 -31.88 -32.94
C LYS A 189 4.29 -30.51 -32.26
N ASP A 190 5.32 -29.76 -32.64
CA ASP A 190 5.64 -28.42 -32.10
C ASP A 190 4.97 -27.27 -32.88
N ASP A 191 4.30 -27.52 -34.01
CA ASP A 191 3.65 -26.48 -34.83
C ASP A 191 2.25 -26.10 -34.35
N HIS A 192 1.73 -26.85 -33.37
CA HIS A 192 0.41 -26.67 -32.78
C HIS A 192 0.42 -25.82 -31.49
N MET A 193 1.58 -25.27 -31.10
CA MET A 193 1.71 -24.44 -29.90
C MET A 193 1.75 -22.96 -30.26
N LEU A 194 1.26 -22.11 -29.34
CA LEU A 194 1.39 -20.66 -29.48
C LEU A 194 2.87 -20.26 -29.45
N LYS A 195 3.28 -19.43 -30.41
CA LYS A 195 4.65 -18.92 -30.53
C LYS A 195 4.64 -17.42 -30.72
N PHE A 196 5.64 -16.75 -30.16
CA PHE A 196 5.90 -15.33 -30.35
C PHE A 196 7.24 -15.15 -31.05
N LYS A 197 7.30 -14.24 -32.00
CA LYS A 197 8.51 -13.94 -32.75
C LYS A 197 8.95 -12.51 -32.48
N CYS A 198 10.25 -12.33 -32.25
CA CYS A 198 10.86 -11.01 -32.19
C CYS A 198 11.37 -10.65 -33.59
N ASN A 199 10.60 -9.87 -34.33
CA ASN A 199 10.96 -9.47 -35.68
C ASN A 199 11.89 -8.26 -35.62
N ALA A 200 13.10 -8.41 -36.13
CA ALA A 200 14.01 -7.30 -36.37
C ALA A 200 14.50 -7.42 -37.82
N LYS A 201 13.98 -6.57 -38.71
CA LYS A 201 14.42 -6.57 -40.11
C LYS A 201 15.87 -6.10 -40.17
N ILE A 202 16.81 -7.04 -40.17
CA ILE A 202 18.25 -6.74 -40.10
C ILE A 202 18.66 -5.98 -41.38
N PRO A 203 19.27 -4.78 -41.28
CA PRO A 203 19.70 -4.03 -42.45
C PRO A 203 20.87 -4.74 -43.14
N VAL A 204 20.99 -4.57 -44.46
CA VAL A 204 22.10 -5.12 -45.27
C VAL A 204 23.48 -4.71 -44.72
N ALA A 205 23.60 -3.51 -44.14
CA ALA A 205 24.83 -3.01 -43.52
C ALA A 205 25.29 -3.83 -42.30
N ASN A 206 24.40 -4.66 -41.72
CA ASN A 206 24.71 -5.55 -40.61
C ASN A 206 24.79 -7.03 -41.03
N LYS A 207 24.85 -7.32 -42.33
CA LYS A 207 25.03 -8.67 -42.86
C LYS A 207 26.36 -9.25 -42.39
N GLY A 208 26.34 -10.46 -41.83
CA GLY A 208 27.51 -11.12 -41.24
C GLY A 208 27.77 -10.82 -39.76
N ASN A 209 27.04 -9.87 -39.16
CA ASN A 209 27.05 -9.66 -37.71
C ASN A 209 26.31 -10.79 -36.98
N VAL A 210 26.54 -10.88 -35.68
CA VAL A 210 25.77 -11.75 -34.78
C VAL A 210 24.99 -10.93 -33.78
N PHE A 211 23.87 -11.46 -33.30
CA PHE A 211 22.90 -10.71 -32.51
C PHE A 211 22.68 -11.39 -31.17
N ASP A 212 22.41 -10.58 -30.16
CA ASP A 212 21.93 -11.05 -28.87
C ASP A 212 20.44 -10.71 -28.75
N LEU A 213 19.67 -11.65 -28.19
CA LEU A 213 18.24 -11.51 -27.93
C LEU A 213 17.95 -11.64 -26.44
N LYS A 214 17.07 -10.77 -25.96
CA LYS A 214 16.56 -10.74 -24.59
C LYS A 214 15.03 -10.70 -24.64
N TRP A 215 14.36 -11.51 -23.81
CA TRP A 215 12.91 -11.48 -23.62
C TRP A 215 12.57 -11.03 -22.21
N ASP A 216 11.66 -10.07 -22.11
CA ASP A 216 11.11 -9.57 -20.86
C ASP A 216 9.62 -9.89 -20.78
N LEU A 217 9.20 -10.46 -19.65
CA LEU A 217 7.82 -10.79 -19.30
C LEU A 217 7.40 -9.96 -18.09
N ASN A 218 6.33 -9.19 -18.22
CA ASN A 218 5.80 -8.32 -17.17
C ASN A 218 6.86 -7.40 -16.52
N GLY A 219 7.80 -6.92 -17.32
CA GLY A 219 8.91 -6.06 -16.86
C GLY A 219 10.10 -6.78 -16.25
N LYS A 220 10.10 -8.12 -16.19
CA LYS A 220 11.19 -8.95 -15.69
C LYS A 220 11.82 -9.78 -16.82
N THR A 221 13.15 -9.82 -16.88
CA THR A 221 13.87 -10.72 -17.79
C THR A 221 13.74 -12.17 -17.33
N ILE A 222 13.23 -13.04 -18.19
CA ILE A 222 12.87 -14.43 -17.85
C ILE A 222 13.86 -15.48 -18.36
N PHE A 223 14.75 -15.15 -19.30
CA PHE A 223 15.78 -16.07 -19.80
C PHE A 223 17.17 -15.43 -19.84
N PRO A 224 18.25 -16.25 -19.76
CA PRO A 224 19.59 -15.80 -20.11
C PRO A 224 19.58 -15.19 -21.52
N ILE A 225 20.35 -14.12 -21.72
CA ILE A 225 20.49 -13.49 -23.04
C ILE A 225 20.98 -14.54 -24.04
N THR A 226 20.18 -14.83 -25.07
CA THR A 226 20.59 -15.70 -26.17
C THR A 226 21.61 -14.95 -27.01
N LYS A 227 22.87 -15.37 -26.94
CA LYS A 227 23.98 -14.69 -27.61
C LYS A 227 24.30 -15.31 -28.97
N ASN A 228 24.97 -14.53 -29.81
CA ASN A 228 25.65 -15.00 -31.02
C ASN A 228 24.72 -15.65 -32.07
N ILE A 229 23.50 -15.12 -32.19
CA ILE A 229 22.55 -15.51 -33.22
C ILE A 229 23.02 -14.95 -34.56
N LYS A 230 23.31 -15.80 -35.54
CA LYS A 230 23.68 -15.35 -36.89
C LYS A 230 22.49 -14.66 -37.56
N GLU A 231 22.77 -13.70 -38.43
CA GLU A 231 21.74 -12.97 -39.21
C GLU A 231 20.75 -13.92 -39.90
N ASP A 232 21.23 -14.88 -40.68
CA ASP A 232 20.39 -15.87 -41.39
C ASP A 232 19.55 -16.76 -40.45
N ASP A 233 20.01 -16.93 -39.21
CA ASP A 233 19.33 -17.74 -38.19
C ASP A 233 18.40 -16.90 -37.29
N PHE A 234 18.46 -15.57 -37.39
CA PHE A 234 17.83 -14.68 -36.42
C PHE A 234 16.32 -14.89 -36.35
N GLU A 235 15.67 -14.86 -37.50
CA GLU A 235 14.23 -15.04 -37.62
C GLU A 235 13.75 -16.43 -37.16
N ARG A 236 14.62 -17.45 -37.20
CA ARG A 236 14.31 -18.81 -36.74
C ARG A 236 14.55 -18.98 -35.23
N LYS A 237 15.59 -18.36 -34.67
CA LYS A 237 15.98 -18.49 -33.25
C LYS A 237 15.33 -17.45 -32.35
N ALA A 238 14.83 -16.35 -32.91
CA ALA A 238 14.15 -15.29 -32.17
C ALA A 238 12.67 -15.61 -31.90
N VAL A 239 12.41 -16.83 -31.43
CA VAL A 239 11.08 -17.37 -31.17
C VAL A 239 10.97 -17.77 -29.70
N LEU A 240 9.87 -17.38 -29.06
CA LEU A 240 9.48 -17.77 -27.71
C LEU A 240 8.24 -18.66 -27.81
N THR A 241 8.25 -19.83 -27.18
CA THR A 241 7.17 -20.83 -27.29
C THR A 241 6.27 -20.86 -26.06
N ALA A 242 5.07 -21.42 -26.19
CA ALA A 242 4.16 -21.64 -25.06
C ALA A 242 4.80 -22.47 -23.93
N ASN A 243 5.64 -23.45 -24.24
CA ASN A 243 6.33 -24.26 -23.23
C ASN A 243 7.31 -23.43 -22.39
N ASP A 244 8.03 -22.49 -23.02
CA ASP A 244 8.93 -21.57 -22.30
C ASP A 244 8.15 -20.73 -21.28
N LEU A 245 6.94 -20.31 -21.63
CA LEU A 245 6.03 -19.56 -20.76
C LEU A 245 5.40 -20.43 -19.66
N LYS A 246 5.12 -21.70 -19.95
CA LYS A 246 4.63 -22.68 -18.96
C LYS A 246 5.67 -22.95 -17.87
N HIS A 247 6.96 -23.02 -18.22
CA HIS A 247 8.04 -23.17 -17.23
C HIS A 247 8.07 -22.01 -16.21
N GLU A 248 7.68 -20.81 -16.64
CA GLU A 248 7.53 -19.62 -15.78
C GLU A 248 6.17 -19.53 -15.06
N LYS A 249 5.33 -20.57 -15.14
CA LYS A 249 3.97 -20.65 -14.55
C LYS A 249 3.02 -19.53 -15.01
N GLN A 250 3.14 -19.08 -16.25
CA GLN A 250 2.34 -17.98 -16.79
C GLN A 250 0.99 -18.46 -17.37
N GLN A 251 -0.09 -17.73 -17.08
CA GLN A 251 -1.38 -17.80 -17.81
C GLN A 251 -1.51 -16.60 -18.77
N MET A 252 -2.45 -16.64 -19.73
CA MET A 252 -2.77 -15.49 -20.59
C MET A 252 -3.04 -14.19 -19.79
N GLY A 253 -2.90 -13.02 -20.44
CA GLY A 253 -3.02 -11.71 -19.80
C GLY A 253 -1.70 -11.06 -19.41
N PHE A 254 -0.60 -11.41 -20.07
CA PHE A 254 0.74 -10.91 -19.78
C PHE A 254 1.28 -9.96 -20.85
N LYS A 255 2.33 -9.21 -20.50
CA LYS A 255 3.04 -8.32 -21.41
C LYS A 255 4.41 -8.87 -21.78
N LEU A 256 4.73 -8.87 -23.07
CA LEU A 256 6.01 -9.26 -23.63
C LEU A 256 6.76 -8.07 -24.22
N LYS A 257 8.07 -8.06 -24.03
CA LYS A 257 9.03 -7.25 -24.79
C LYS A 257 10.17 -8.13 -25.28
N CYS A 258 10.70 -7.80 -26.44
CA CYS A 258 11.98 -8.33 -26.86
C CYS A 258 12.98 -7.20 -27.10
N SER A 259 14.25 -7.45 -26.75
CA SER A 259 15.34 -6.50 -26.94
C SER A 259 16.45 -7.15 -27.73
N VAL A 260 16.94 -6.44 -28.75
CA VAL A 260 17.95 -6.93 -29.69
C VAL A 260 19.16 -5.99 -29.68
N ARG A 261 20.36 -6.55 -29.74
CA ARG A 261 21.60 -5.80 -29.98
C ARG A 261 22.50 -6.56 -30.93
N ALA A 262 23.39 -5.85 -31.61
CA ALA A 262 24.30 -6.45 -32.58
C ALA A 262 25.73 -6.53 -32.03
N ARG A 263 26.49 -7.50 -32.55
CA ARG A 263 27.92 -7.71 -32.36
C ARG A 263 28.54 -7.96 -33.72
N ALA A 264 29.74 -7.43 -33.94
CA ALA A 264 30.43 -7.69 -35.19
C ALA A 264 31.00 -9.11 -35.27
N LEU A 265 31.42 -9.68 -34.14
CA LEU A 265 31.91 -11.04 -34.00
C LEU A 265 31.33 -11.68 -32.72
N PRO A 266 31.27 -13.02 -32.61
CA PRO A 266 30.72 -13.72 -31.43
C PRO A 266 31.28 -13.28 -30.07
N ASN A 267 32.53 -12.80 -30.05
CA ASN A 267 33.20 -12.36 -28.83
C ASN A 267 33.44 -10.84 -28.78
N SER A 268 32.94 -10.07 -29.76
CA SER A 268 33.11 -8.61 -29.78
C SER A 268 32.16 -7.89 -28.82
N VAL A 269 32.52 -6.68 -28.39
CA VAL A 269 31.64 -5.81 -27.58
C VAL A 269 30.32 -5.56 -28.34
N PRO A 270 29.14 -5.72 -27.69
CA PRO A 270 27.86 -5.52 -28.35
C PRO A 270 27.44 -4.04 -28.36
N THR A 271 26.50 -3.69 -29.24
CA THR A 271 25.77 -2.41 -29.16
C THR A 271 24.87 -2.36 -27.92
N MET A 272 24.27 -1.20 -27.67
CA MET A 272 23.17 -1.07 -26.71
C MET A 272 21.98 -1.94 -27.15
N PHE A 273 21.16 -2.40 -26.19
CA PHE A 273 19.90 -3.06 -26.48
C PHE A 273 18.88 -2.06 -27.02
N ILE A 274 18.21 -2.44 -28.10
CA ILE A 274 17.04 -1.74 -28.62
C ILE A 274 15.82 -2.59 -28.31
N GLU A 275 14.87 -1.99 -27.63
CA GLU A 275 13.71 -2.70 -27.06
C GLU A 275 12.47 -2.50 -27.91
N SER A 276 11.63 -3.53 -28.00
CA SER A 276 10.32 -3.44 -28.63
C SER A 276 9.33 -2.65 -27.78
N LYS A 277 8.25 -2.20 -28.41
CA LYS A 277 7.04 -1.84 -27.64
C LYS A 277 6.51 -3.06 -26.88
N GLU A 278 5.79 -2.82 -25.78
CA GLU A 278 5.10 -3.90 -25.05
C GLU A 278 4.00 -4.49 -25.92
N PHE A 279 4.03 -5.81 -26.09
CA PHE A 279 2.97 -6.59 -26.69
C PHE A 279 2.14 -7.26 -25.60
N TYR A 280 0.81 -7.07 -25.61
CA TYR A 280 -0.09 -7.71 -24.66
C TYR A 280 -0.64 -9.01 -25.26
N ALA A 281 -0.36 -10.15 -24.61
CA ALA A 281 -0.82 -11.48 -25.00
C ALA A 281 -2.03 -11.89 -24.14
N GLY A 282 -3.22 -11.91 -24.73
CA GLY A 282 -4.45 -12.28 -24.06
C GLY A 282 -5.67 -11.72 -24.78
N ILE A 283 -6.65 -11.27 -24.01
CA ILE A 283 -7.90 -10.71 -24.53
C ILE A 283 -7.96 -9.21 -24.31
N MET A 284 -8.32 -8.47 -25.36
CA MET A 284 -8.60 -7.04 -25.30
C MET A 284 -10.11 -6.79 -25.32
N VAL A 285 -10.54 -5.81 -24.52
CA VAL A 285 -11.90 -5.29 -24.50
C VAL A 285 -11.90 -3.91 -25.17
N SER A 286 -12.74 -3.72 -26.18
CA SER A 286 -12.92 -2.45 -26.91
C SER A 286 -14.19 -1.73 -26.44
N GLN A 287 -14.14 -0.39 -26.43
CA GLN A 287 -15.18 0.47 -25.85
C GLN A 287 -15.97 1.31 -26.86
N PHE A 288 -15.66 1.22 -28.15
CA PHE A 288 -16.29 2.12 -29.14
C PHE A 288 -17.61 1.56 -29.65
N PRO A 289 -18.74 2.26 -29.45
CA PRO A 289 -19.94 1.98 -30.22
C PRO A 289 -19.71 2.53 -31.63
N ARG A 290 -19.60 1.63 -32.61
CA ARG A 290 -19.71 1.96 -34.05
C ARG A 290 -18.75 3.04 -34.59
N ILE A 291 -17.47 2.73 -34.78
CA ILE A 291 -16.70 3.35 -35.88
C ILE A 291 -15.86 2.25 -36.57
N LEU A 292 -16.25 1.91 -37.79
CA LEU A 292 -15.47 1.13 -38.75
C LEU A 292 -14.38 2.01 -39.35
N THR A 293 -13.32 2.31 -38.60
CA THR A 293 -12.05 2.72 -39.20
C THR A 293 -10.94 1.84 -38.69
N ILE A 294 -10.56 0.91 -39.58
CA ILE A 294 -9.32 0.15 -39.53
C ILE A 294 -8.19 1.19 -39.51
N ASN A 295 -7.42 1.25 -38.42
CA ASN A 295 -6.18 2.03 -38.18
C ASN A 295 -6.24 3.00 -36.99
N ALA A 296 -6.50 2.48 -35.78
CA ALA A 296 -6.07 3.13 -34.54
C ALA A 296 -5.30 2.11 -33.69
N PHE A 297 -3.98 2.32 -33.63
CA PHE A 297 -2.99 1.47 -32.98
C PHE A 297 -2.92 1.83 -31.48
N SER A 298 -2.89 0.80 -30.62
CA SER A 298 -2.59 0.83 -29.18
C SER A 298 -3.37 1.79 -28.28
N LEU A 299 -4.49 1.33 -27.71
CA LEU A 299 -4.94 1.78 -26.38
C LEU A 299 -4.74 0.64 -25.38
N GLN A 300 -3.93 0.90 -24.36
CA GLN A 300 -3.81 0.06 -23.17
C GLN A 300 -5.14 0.09 -22.41
N VAL A 301 -5.59 -1.07 -21.94
CA VAL A 301 -6.73 -1.20 -21.03
C VAL A 301 -6.29 -0.70 -19.65
N ASN A 302 -6.29 0.62 -19.47
CA ASN A 302 -6.47 1.24 -18.17
C ASN A 302 -7.92 1.68 -18.09
N THR A 303 -8.75 0.81 -17.49
CA THR A 303 -10.03 1.13 -16.82
C THR A 303 -10.75 2.37 -17.36
N SER A 304 -11.25 2.31 -18.58
CA SER A 304 -12.31 3.22 -18.99
C SER A 304 -13.64 2.47 -18.92
N THR A 305 -14.56 3.02 -18.15
CA THR A 305 -15.84 2.39 -17.83
C THR A 305 -16.79 2.54 -19.03
N LEU A 306 -17.34 1.44 -19.55
CA LEU A 306 -18.31 1.51 -20.67
C LEU A 306 -19.58 2.20 -20.17
N THR A 307 -19.99 3.32 -20.75
CA THR A 307 -21.16 4.06 -20.27
C THR A 307 -22.35 3.90 -21.21
N VAL A 308 -23.51 3.49 -20.69
CA VAL A 308 -24.76 3.31 -21.44
C VAL A 308 -25.93 3.91 -20.66
N ASN A 309 -26.99 4.34 -21.35
CA ASN A 309 -28.20 4.79 -20.65
C ASN A 309 -29.10 3.59 -20.32
N ALA A 310 -29.87 3.68 -19.24
CA ALA A 310 -30.82 2.68 -18.83
C ALA A 310 -31.91 2.49 -19.91
N GLY A 311 -32.20 1.23 -20.24
CA GLY A 311 -33.07 0.86 -21.36
C GLY A 311 -32.32 0.72 -22.70
N GLU A 312 -31.04 1.11 -22.77
CA GLU A 312 -30.18 0.80 -23.91
C GLU A 312 -29.50 -0.57 -23.72
N THR A 313 -28.98 -1.13 -24.81
CA THR A 313 -28.21 -2.37 -24.77
C THR A 313 -26.72 -2.05 -24.76
N ALA A 314 -25.99 -2.54 -23.77
CA ALA A 314 -24.53 -2.43 -23.76
C ALA A 314 -23.92 -3.55 -24.61
N PHE A 315 -22.90 -3.19 -25.40
CA PHE A 315 -22.15 -4.13 -26.23
C PHE A 315 -20.71 -4.20 -25.75
N VAL A 316 -20.32 -5.33 -25.16
CA VAL A 316 -18.93 -5.57 -24.77
C VAL A 316 -18.25 -6.28 -25.93
N GLN A 317 -17.41 -5.55 -26.66
CA GLN A 317 -16.64 -6.10 -27.78
C GLN A 317 -15.30 -6.62 -27.28
N ILE A 318 -15.03 -7.89 -27.55
CA ILE A 318 -13.89 -8.61 -27.03
C ILE A 318 -13.13 -9.22 -28.21
N ARG A 319 -11.79 -9.10 -28.23
CA ARG A 319 -10.95 -9.76 -29.24
C ARG A 319 -9.75 -10.43 -28.61
N SER A 320 -9.26 -11.51 -29.22
CA SER A 320 -7.95 -12.07 -28.87
C SER A 320 -6.83 -11.33 -29.59
N THR A 321 -5.71 -11.11 -28.89
CA THR A 321 -4.46 -10.58 -29.47
C THR A 321 -3.53 -11.69 -29.94
N VAL A 322 -3.86 -12.95 -29.66
CA VAL A 322 -3.06 -14.12 -29.97
C VAL A 322 -3.91 -15.23 -30.61
N PRO A 323 -3.36 -15.99 -31.58
CA PRO A 323 -4.03 -17.14 -32.17
C PRO A 323 -4.51 -18.16 -31.14
N ILE A 324 -5.67 -18.74 -31.40
CA ILE A 324 -6.12 -19.94 -30.67
C ILE A 324 -5.49 -21.17 -31.35
N THR A 325 -4.68 -21.91 -30.61
CA THR A 325 -3.96 -23.09 -31.11
C THR A 325 -4.59 -24.38 -30.57
N CYS A 326 -4.77 -25.38 -31.45
CA CYS A 326 -5.43 -26.65 -31.11
C CYS A 326 -4.41 -27.71 -30.66
N LEU A 327 -4.62 -28.35 -29.51
CA LEU A 327 -3.70 -29.38 -29.00
C LEU A 327 -3.90 -30.76 -29.66
N ASP A 328 -5.12 -31.10 -30.08
CA ASP A 328 -5.45 -32.37 -30.75
C ASP A 328 -6.15 -32.12 -32.09
N VAL A 329 -5.57 -32.64 -33.18
CA VAL A 329 -6.16 -32.60 -34.54
C VAL A 329 -6.81 -33.95 -34.85
N HIS A 330 -8.00 -34.21 -34.31
CA HIS A 330 -8.76 -35.40 -34.70
C HIS A 330 -9.48 -35.18 -36.05
N ASN A 331 -9.40 -36.17 -36.95
CA ASN A 331 -10.11 -36.20 -38.26
C ASN A 331 -9.86 -35.02 -39.23
N ARG A 332 -8.67 -34.41 -39.21
CA ARG A 332 -8.27 -33.30 -40.12
C ARG A 332 -9.18 -32.06 -40.05
N LYS A 333 -9.96 -31.89 -38.97
CA LYS A 333 -10.75 -30.67 -38.70
C LYS A 333 -10.10 -29.90 -37.55
N LEU A 334 -9.68 -28.66 -37.82
CA LEU A 334 -9.30 -27.69 -36.78
C LEU A 334 -10.59 -27.22 -36.08
N ASP A 335 -10.99 -27.96 -35.06
CA ASP A 335 -12.20 -27.69 -34.28
C ASP A 335 -11.86 -27.49 -32.81
N CYS A 336 -10.99 -26.51 -32.53
CA CYS A 336 -10.77 -26.02 -31.17
C CYS A 336 -11.33 -24.61 -31.01
N SER A 337 -11.96 -24.40 -29.87
CA SER A 337 -12.49 -23.12 -29.46
C SER A 337 -12.22 -22.86 -27.99
N ILE A 338 -12.13 -21.59 -27.67
CA ILE A 338 -12.07 -21.11 -26.29
C ILE A 338 -13.29 -20.27 -26.06
N ARG A 339 -14.12 -20.68 -25.11
CA ARG A 339 -15.29 -19.91 -24.69
C ARG A 339 -14.93 -19.07 -23.49
N PHE A 340 -15.21 -17.78 -23.52
CA PHE A 340 -15.22 -16.95 -22.32
C PHE A 340 -16.64 -16.93 -21.79
N GLU A 341 -16.86 -17.72 -20.76
CA GLU A 341 -18.15 -17.82 -20.08
C GLU A 341 -18.22 -16.81 -18.92
N MET A 342 -19.41 -16.25 -18.70
CA MET A 342 -19.67 -15.44 -17.52
C MET A 342 -19.59 -16.31 -16.26
N LEU A 343 -18.96 -15.77 -15.22
CA LEU A 343 -18.97 -16.39 -13.90
C LEU A 343 -20.33 -16.15 -13.25
N ASP A 344 -21.15 -17.20 -13.11
CA ASP A 344 -22.41 -17.16 -12.36
C ASP A 344 -22.12 -17.25 -10.85
N TYR A 345 -22.29 -16.13 -10.16
CA TYR A 345 -22.07 -16.03 -8.72
C TYR A 345 -23.03 -16.88 -7.88
N LYS A 346 -24.22 -17.27 -8.41
CA LYS A 346 -25.16 -18.16 -7.70
C LYS A 346 -24.68 -19.62 -7.67
N ALA A 347 -23.80 -20.02 -8.58
CA ALA A 347 -23.25 -21.37 -8.60
C ALA A 347 -22.14 -21.60 -7.56
N GLU A 348 -21.53 -20.53 -7.02
CA GLU A 348 -20.47 -20.62 -5.99
C GLU A 348 -21.00 -20.72 -4.56
N THR A 349 -22.24 -20.29 -4.30
CA THR A 349 -22.82 -20.27 -2.93
C THR A 349 -23.39 -21.61 -2.45
N ALA A 350 -23.41 -22.65 -3.28
CA ALA A 350 -23.94 -23.97 -2.91
C ALA A 350 -22.99 -24.85 -2.06
N ILE A 351 -21.79 -24.38 -1.69
CA ILE A 351 -20.82 -25.18 -0.92
C ILE A 351 -20.66 -24.59 0.49
N THR A 352 -21.42 -25.16 1.43
CA THR A 352 -21.27 -24.93 2.86
C THR A 352 -20.20 -25.86 3.45
N SER A 353 -18.99 -25.36 3.70
CA SER A 353 -18.16 -25.71 4.86
C SER A 353 -16.81 -24.97 4.83
N HIS A 354 -16.38 -24.55 6.00
CA HIS A 354 -15.16 -23.81 6.32
C HIS A 354 -13.89 -24.21 5.53
N ASP A 355 -13.08 -23.20 5.21
CA ASP A 355 -11.64 -23.24 4.94
C ASP A 355 -11.14 -24.31 3.95
N GLN A 356 -11.32 -24.05 2.63
CA GLN A 356 -10.38 -24.40 1.53
C GLN A 356 -10.94 -24.23 0.10
N PHE A 357 -12.17 -23.71 -0.08
CA PHE A 357 -12.89 -23.85 -1.35
C PHE A 357 -12.87 -22.59 -2.25
N CYS A 358 -11.79 -22.44 -3.02
CA CYS A 358 -11.83 -21.86 -4.39
C CYS A 358 -11.19 -22.85 -5.38
N LYS A 359 -11.42 -24.14 -5.17
CA LYS A 359 -11.17 -25.19 -6.16
C LYS A 359 -12.52 -25.70 -6.61
N THR A 360 -12.92 -25.33 -7.83
CA THR A 360 -14.07 -25.91 -8.50
C THR A 360 -13.81 -27.41 -8.70
N LYS A 361 -14.69 -28.28 -8.17
CA LYS A 361 -14.88 -29.59 -8.80
C LYS A 361 -15.42 -29.33 -10.20
N THR A 362 -14.87 -30.02 -11.19
CA THR A 362 -15.40 -30.09 -12.55
C THR A 362 -16.90 -30.42 -12.50
N ARG A 363 -17.73 -29.44 -12.87
CA ARG A 363 -19.17 -29.64 -13.00
C ARG A 363 -19.39 -30.64 -14.13
N THR A 364 -19.97 -31.79 -13.79
CA THR A 364 -20.44 -32.77 -14.76
C THR A 364 -21.47 -32.11 -15.68
N GLN A 365 -21.23 -32.22 -16.99
CA GLN A 365 -22.12 -31.95 -18.14
C GLN A 365 -23.56 -31.55 -17.79
N ALA A 366 -23.99 -30.32 -18.12
CA ALA A 366 -25.32 -30.01 -18.70
C ALA A 366 -25.71 -28.53 -18.83
N SER A 367 -24.99 -27.53 -18.28
CA SER A 367 -25.38 -26.11 -18.46
C SER A 367 -24.19 -25.23 -18.88
N ARG A 368 -24.12 -24.86 -20.16
CA ARG A 368 -23.22 -23.80 -20.65
C ARG A 368 -23.74 -22.44 -20.19
N LEU A 369 -22.88 -21.59 -19.64
CA LEU A 369 -23.22 -20.21 -19.28
C LEU A 369 -23.11 -19.30 -20.52
N CYS A 370 -23.80 -18.16 -20.47
CA CYS A 370 -23.70 -17.11 -21.49
C CYS A 370 -22.25 -16.62 -21.61
N GLY A 371 -21.82 -16.28 -22.82
CA GLY A 371 -20.41 -16.02 -23.09
C GLY A 371 -20.12 -15.81 -24.58
N VAL A 372 -18.83 -15.73 -24.91
CA VAL A 372 -18.36 -15.55 -26.30
C VAL A 372 -17.34 -16.63 -26.67
N ASP A 373 -17.40 -17.12 -27.91
CA ASP A 373 -16.50 -18.15 -28.43
C ASP A 373 -15.43 -17.58 -29.36
N PHE A 374 -14.18 -18.03 -29.18
CA PHE A 374 -13.08 -17.78 -30.10
C PHE A 374 -12.67 -19.08 -30.77
N ASN A 375 -12.90 -19.19 -32.07
CA ASN A 375 -12.43 -20.31 -32.89
C ASN A 375 -11.03 -20.04 -33.44
N ALA A 376 -10.23 -21.09 -33.61
CA ALA A 376 -8.91 -21.03 -34.27
C ALA A 376 -8.89 -20.31 -35.62
N ARG A 377 -9.99 -20.30 -36.40
CA ARG A 377 -10.06 -19.62 -37.71
C ARG A 377 -10.43 -18.14 -37.64
N THR A 378 -11.18 -17.74 -36.62
CA THR A 378 -11.74 -16.39 -36.48
C THR A 378 -11.29 -15.70 -35.18
N TRP A 379 -10.21 -16.19 -34.57
CA TRP A 379 -9.72 -15.73 -33.26
C TRP A 379 -9.47 -14.22 -33.16
N SER A 380 -9.09 -13.59 -34.28
CA SER A 380 -8.78 -12.16 -34.36
C SER A 380 -10.02 -11.27 -34.58
N THR A 381 -11.19 -11.88 -34.78
CA THR A 381 -12.46 -11.16 -34.94
C THR A 381 -13.01 -10.70 -33.59
N PHE A 382 -13.69 -9.55 -33.59
CA PHE A 382 -14.41 -9.08 -32.41
C PHE A 382 -15.63 -9.96 -32.17
N GLN A 383 -15.67 -10.55 -30.97
CA GLN A 383 -16.85 -11.19 -30.42
C GLN A 383 -17.63 -10.19 -29.57
N GLN A 384 -18.94 -10.33 -29.51
CA GLN A 384 -19.81 -9.38 -28.83
C GLN A 384 -20.64 -10.08 -27.75
N LEU A 385 -20.50 -9.61 -26.52
CA LEU A 385 -21.42 -9.93 -25.42
C LEU A 385 -22.46 -8.80 -25.32
N THR A 386 -23.73 -9.18 -25.32
CA THR A 386 -24.88 -8.27 -25.33
C THR A 386 -25.49 -8.20 -23.94
N LEU A 387 -25.70 -6.98 -23.45
CA LEU A 387 -26.18 -6.73 -22.09
C LEU A 387 -27.40 -5.81 -22.16
N PRO A 388 -28.62 -6.36 -22.27
CA PRO A 388 -29.83 -5.57 -22.11
C PRO A 388 -29.84 -4.90 -20.72
N THR A 389 -29.90 -3.57 -20.69
CA THR A 389 -30.14 -2.85 -19.43
C THR A 389 -31.64 -2.63 -19.28
N LYS A 390 -32.23 -3.08 -18.17
CA LYS A 390 -33.67 -2.91 -17.92
C LYS A 390 -33.98 -1.49 -17.47
N SER A 391 -34.97 -0.85 -18.09
CA SER A 391 -35.40 0.50 -17.74
C SER A 391 -36.08 0.59 -16.37
N GLU A 392 -36.62 -0.52 -15.85
CA GLU A 392 -37.43 -0.57 -14.62
C GLU A 392 -36.60 -0.73 -13.34
N GLN A 393 -35.29 -0.96 -13.43
CA GLN A 393 -34.41 -1.19 -12.26
C GLN A 393 -33.73 0.09 -11.75
N GLN A 394 -34.40 1.22 -11.93
CA GLN A 394 -33.96 2.58 -11.63
C GLN A 394 -33.86 2.84 -10.12
N ILE A 395 -32.69 2.55 -9.56
CA ILE A 395 -32.41 2.74 -8.14
C ILE A 395 -31.30 3.80 -7.90
N ARG A 396 -30.44 4.05 -8.88
CA ARG A 396 -29.37 5.06 -8.83
C ARG A 396 -29.31 5.88 -10.12
N ASP A 397 -28.89 7.15 -9.99
CA ASP A 397 -28.57 8.04 -11.12
C ASP A 397 -27.53 7.44 -12.05
N GLU A 398 -26.60 6.70 -11.44
CA GLU A 398 -25.54 6.00 -12.12
C GLU A 398 -25.09 4.82 -11.28
N TYR A 399 -24.93 3.64 -11.89
CA TYR A 399 -24.37 2.47 -11.21
C TYR A 399 -23.44 1.72 -12.12
N THR A 400 -22.49 0.98 -11.55
CA THR A 400 -21.53 0.18 -12.32
C THR A 400 -21.90 -1.30 -12.19
N ALA A 401 -22.34 -1.90 -13.29
CA ALA A 401 -22.44 -3.34 -13.42
C ALA A 401 -21.06 -3.95 -13.70
N ILE A 402 -20.77 -5.08 -13.06
CA ILE A 402 -19.51 -5.80 -13.23
C ILE A 402 -19.77 -7.08 -14.01
N VAL A 403 -19.06 -7.23 -15.13
CA VAL A 403 -19.03 -8.46 -15.92
C VAL A 403 -17.71 -9.16 -15.68
N LYS A 404 -17.78 -10.39 -15.15
CA LYS A 404 -16.62 -11.27 -14.99
C LYS A 404 -16.70 -12.41 -15.99
N LEU A 405 -15.60 -12.63 -16.70
CA LEU A 405 -15.48 -13.65 -17.73
C LEU A 405 -14.29 -14.54 -17.44
N ARG A 406 -14.46 -15.84 -17.63
CA ARG A 406 -13.39 -16.84 -17.52
C ARG A 406 -13.40 -17.73 -18.74
N SER A 407 -12.21 -18.06 -19.23
CA SER A 407 -12.05 -19.02 -20.30
C SER A 407 -12.36 -20.46 -19.85
N VAL A 408 -13.08 -21.15 -20.71
CA VAL A 408 -13.37 -22.58 -20.69
C VAL A 408 -13.00 -23.09 -22.09
N GLY A 409 -11.92 -23.87 -22.17
CA GLY A 409 -11.39 -24.37 -23.44
C GLY A 409 -11.76 -25.83 -23.67
N ILE A 410 -12.07 -26.17 -24.93
CA ILE A 410 -12.09 -27.56 -25.42
C ILE A 410 -10.91 -27.67 -26.40
N ASN A 411 -9.92 -28.51 -26.08
CA ASN A 411 -8.77 -28.82 -26.95
C ASN A 411 -7.85 -27.63 -27.33
N SER A 412 -7.71 -26.62 -26.46
CA SER A 412 -6.82 -25.46 -26.64
C SER A 412 -5.59 -25.50 -25.70
N ASP A 413 -4.56 -24.69 -25.97
CA ASP A 413 -3.37 -24.59 -25.10
C ASP A 413 -3.71 -24.26 -23.63
N ASP A 414 -3.01 -24.93 -22.68
CA ASP A 414 -3.15 -24.74 -21.23
C ASP A 414 -2.96 -23.30 -20.76
N LEU A 415 -2.25 -22.44 -21.52
CA LEU A 415 -2.12 -21.01 -21.20
C LEU A 415 -3.49 -20.32 -21.04
N TRP A 416 -4.52 -20.85 -21.71
CA TRP A 416 -5.89 -20.37 -21.63
C TRP A 416 -6.72 -21.05 -20.55
N HIS A 417 -6.22 -22.07 -19.86
CA HIS A 417 -7.03 -22.81 -18.89
C HIS A 417 -7.31 -21.94 -17.65
N GLY A 418 -8.58 -21.63 -17.40
CA GLY A 418 -9.00 -20.85 -16.23
C GLY A 418 -8.52 -19.39 -16.23
N TYR A 419 -8.18 -18.84 -17.39
CA TYR A 419 -7.81 -17.43 -17.54
C TYR A 419 -9.04 -16.53 -17.32
N THR A 420 -8.98 -15.71 -16.27
CA THR A 420 -10.03 -14.76 -15.90
C THR A 420 -9.68 -13.38 -16.43
N LEU A 421 -10.64 -12.73 -17.10
CA LEU A 421 -10.49 -11.35 -17.55
C LEU A 421 -10.59 -10.38 -16.36
N PRO A 422 -9.89 -9.24 -16.39
CA PRO A 422 -10.15 -8.15 -15.46
C PRO A 422 -11.64 -7.75 -15.48
N ASP A 423 -12.14 -7.27 -14.34
CA ASP A 423 -13.52 -6.84 -14.19
C ASP A 423 -13.89 -5.80 -15.27
N ILE A 424 -14.85 -6.17 -16.12
CA ILE A 424 -15.37 -5.28 -17.14
C ILE A 424 -16.47 -4.45 -16.47
N LYS A 425 -16.14 -3.17 -16.20
CA LYS A 425 -17.03 -2.21 -15.54
C LYS A 425 -17.91 -1.50 -16.56
N ILE A 426 -19.23 -1.59 -16.38
CA ILE A 426 -20.25 -0.98 -17.23
C ILE A 426 -21.09 -0.02 -16.40
N LYS A 427 -20.95 1.26 -16.69
CA LYS A 427 -21.61 2.38 -16.05
C LYS A 427 -22.95 2.63 -16.73
N ILE A 428 -24.04 2.38 -16.01
CA ILE A 428 -25.40 2.51 -16.50
C ILE A 428 -26.00 3.78 -15.89
N ARG A 429 -26.46 4.70 -16.74
CA ARG A 429 -27.07 5.98 -16.34
C ARG A 429 -28.60 5.86 -16.29
N GLY A 430 -29.22 6.20 -15.18
CA GLY A 430 -30.67 6.17 -15.03
C GLY A 430 -31.40 7.15 -15.96
N LYS A 431 -32.71 6.94 -16.20
CA LYS A 431 -33.59 7.91 -16.87
C LYS A 431 -34.43 8.66 -15.83
N LYS A 432 -34.33 10.00 -15.87
CA LYS A 432 -35.13 11.01 -15.15
C LYS A 432 -35.01 10.98 -13.61
N PHE A 433 -33.86 11.46 -13.13
CA PHE A 433 -33.61 11.87 -11.75
C PHE A 433 -34.51 13.04 -11.33
N VAL A 434 -35.11 12.95 -10.14
CA VAL A 434 -35.65 14.12 -9.44
C VAL A 434 -34.69 14.41 -8.28
N PRO A 435 -33.86 15.47 -8.35
CA PRO A 435 -32.96 15.82 -7.27
C PRO A 435 -33.76 16.20 -6.02
N ALA A 436 -33.62 15.40 -4.96
CA ALA A 436 -34.02 15.78 -3.61
C ALA A 436 -32.78 15.80 -2.72
N THR A 437 -32.60 16.91 -2.02
CA THR A 437 -31.45 17.15 -1.15
C THR A 437 -31.97 17.47 0.24
N CYS A 438 -31.53 16.70 1.23
CA CYS A 438 -31.64 17.09 2.62
C CYS A 438 -30.36 17.80 3.06
N THR A 439 -30.47 18.87 3.85
CA THR A 439 -29.32 19.63 4.33
C THR A 439 -29.41 19.85 5.83
N SER A 440 -28.29 19.72 6.54
CA SER A 440 -28.06 20.28 7.88
C SER A 440 -26.81 21.14 7.80
N VAL A 441 -26.98 22.47 7.81
CA VAL A 441 -25.90 23.44 7.59
C VAL A 441 -25.89 24.50 8.68
N THR A 442 -24.73 25.12 8.91
CA THR A 442 -24.53 26.17 9.92
C THR A 442 -25.08 25.77 11.30
N ASP A 443 -25.84 26.65 11.99
CA ASP A 443 -26.38 26.44 13.33
C ASP A 443 -27.70 25.66 13.30
N PRO A 444 -27.55 24.33 13.25
CA PRO A 444 -28.10 23.45 12.23
C PRO A 444 -29.49 23.89 11.73
N HIS A 445 -29.47 24.55 10.58
CA HIS A 445 -30.62 24.75 9.71
C HIS A 445 -30.87 23.49 8.91
N ILE A 446 -32.04 22.88 9.12
CA ILE A 446 -32.40 21.64 8.47
C ILE A 446 -33.47 21.88 7.41
N THR A 447 -33.22 21.37 6.21
CA THR A 447 -34.22 21.30 5.13
C THR A 447 -34.38 19.83 4.75
N THR A 448 -35.60 19.31 4.85
CA THR A 448 -35.94 17.93 4.50
C THR A 448 -35.90 17.70 2.99
N PHE A 449 -35.97 16.43 2.56
CA PHE A 449 -36.04 16.09 1.13
C PHE A 449 -37.23 16.75 0.41
N ASP A 450 -38.35 16.91 1.11
CA ASP A 450 -39.57 17.55 0.58
C ASP A 450 -39.66 19.05 0.88
N ARG A 451 -38.54 19.65 1.31
CA ARG A 451 -38.31 21.10 1.46
C ARG A 451 -39.00 21.75 2.65
N LYS A 452 -39.26 21.00 3.71
CA LYS A 452 -39.68 21.56 5.00
C LYS A 452 -38.48 22.06 5.78
N TYR A 453 -38.55 23.31 6.23
CA TYR A 453 -37.50 24.00 6.97
C TYR A 453 -37.78 24.01 8.47
N PHE A 454 -36.75 23.78 9.27
CA PHE A 454 -36.75 23.96 10.73
C PHE A 454 -35.32 24.02 11.29
N THR A 455 -35.19 24.35 12.57
CA THR A 455 -33.89 24.49 13.26
C THR A 455 -33.81 23.62 14.50
N THR A 456 -32.59 23.18 14.84
CA THR A 456 -32.33 22.30 16.00
C THR A 456 -31.28 22.91 16.93
N PHE A 457 -31.74 23.73 17.88
CA PHE A 457 -30.87 24.41 18.84
C PHE A 457 -30.67 23.62 20.14
N GLU A 458 -31.06 22.35 20.17
CA GLU A 458 -30.86 21.45 21.30
C GLU A 458 -29.57 20.64 21.12
N THR A 459 -28.85 20.42 22.22
CA THR A 459 -27.64 19.58 22.18
C THR A 459 -28.03 18.11 22.21
N GLY A 460 -27.30 17.27 21.49
CA GLY A 460 -27.50 15.82 21.48
C GLY A 460 -27.13 15.18 20.15
N GLU A 461 -27.19 13.86 20.10
CA GLU A 461 -27.09 13.10 18.86
C GLU A 461 -28.47 12.91 18.23
N TYR A 462 -28.55 13.09 16.91
CA TYR A 462 -29.78 12.94 16.15
C TYR A 462 -29.58 12.03 14.94
N VAL A 463 -30.63 11.26 14.63
CA VAL A 463 -30.75 10.57 13.36
C VAL A 463 -31.10 11.60 12.29
N LEU A 464 -30.12 12.05 11.51
CA LEU A 464 -30.36 12.97 10.41
C LEU A 464 -31.10 12.25 9.28
N TYR A 465 -30.63 11.06 8.90
CA TYR A 465 -31.23 10.21 7.87
C TYR A 465 -31.20 8.75 8.32
N LYS A 466 -32.26 8.01 8.00
CA LYS A 466 -32.33 6.55 8.15
C LYS A 466 -33.12 5.95 7.01
N HIS A 467 -32.60 4.90 6.39
CA HIS A 467 -33.37 4.07 5.47
C HIS A 467 -34.25 3.10 6.27
N LEU A 468 -35.56 3.09 6.02
CA LEU A 468 -36.52 2.32 6.82
C LEU A 468 -36.45 0.81 6.58
N GLN A 469 -35.85 0.37 5.47
CA GLN A 469 -35.74 -1.06 5.11
C GLN A 469 -34.31 -1.62 5.06
N LYS A 470 -33.29 -0.76 5.16
CA LYS A 470 -31.89 -1.15 5.03
C LYS A 470 -31.12 -0.55 6.22
N PRO A 471 -30.10 -1.25 6.75
CA PRO A 471 -29.30 -0.79 7.88
C PRO A 471 -28.33 0.32 7.43
N VAL A 472 -28.89 1.45 7.00
CA VAL A 472 -28.18 2.61 6.48
C VAL A 472 -28.70 3.84 7.23
N ALA A 473 -27.78 4.59 7.83
CA ALA A 473 -28.12 5.76 8.62
C ALA A 473 -27.02 6.83 8.57
N VAL A 474 -27.42 8.08 8.79
CA VAL A 474 -26.51 9.22 9.01
C VAL A 474 -26.91 9.87 10.31
N HIS A 475 -26.01 9.89 11.28
CA HIS A 475 -26.20 10.55 12.56
C HIS A 475 -25.35 11.82 12.62
N VAL A 476 -25.83 12.82 13.35
CA VAL A 476 -25.13 14.07 13.61
C VAL A 476 -25.17 14.41 15.09
N ILE A 477 -24.12 15.05 15.60
CA ILE A 477 -24.10 15.60 16.97
C ILE A 477 -24.19 17.12 16.88
N HIS A 478 -25.19 17.68 17.55
CA HIS A 478 -25.34 19.12 17.72
C HIS A 478 -24.76 19.53 19.07
N LYS A 479 -23.72 20.37 19.09
CA LYS A 479 -23.10 20.87 20.33
C LYS A 479 -22.63 22.30 20.17
N SER A 480 -22.60 23.05 21.27
CA SER A 480 -22.00 24.38 21.36
C SER A 480 -20.61 24.31 21.98
N HIS A 481 -19.70 25.16 21.52
CA HIS A 481 -18.42 25.42 22.17
C HIS A 481 -18.55 26.60 23.15
N GLY A 482 -19.02 26.34 24.38
CA GLY A 482 -19.17 27.38 25.39
C GLY A 482 -20.31 28.37 25.09
N THR A 483 -20.00 29.62 24.76
CA THR A 483 -21.00 30.66 24.39
C THR A 483 -21.32 30.72 22.90
N ALA A 484 -20.63 29.90 22.10
CA ALA A 484 -20.78 29.80 20.66
C ALA A 484 -22.14 29.24 20.24
N PRO A 485 -22.53 29.37 18.95
CA PRO A 485 -23.71 28.69 18.43
C PRO A 485 -23.58 27.17 18.51
N ARG A 486 -24.73 26.49 18.45
CA ARG A 486 -24.74 25.04 18.29
C ARG A 486 -24.56 24.74 16.83
N TRP A 487 -23.64 23.84 16.53
CA TRP A 487 -23.29 23.44 15.18
C TRP A 487 -23.42 21.93 15.06
N ASN A 488 -23.52 21.41 13.83
CA ASN A 488 -23.10 20.03 13.62
C ASN A 488 -21.59 19.97 13.91
N CYS A 489 -21.20 19.27 14.96
CA CYS A 489 -19.79 19.11 15.33
C CYS A 489 -19.28 17.69 15.05
N ALA A 490 -20.16 16.73 14.78
CA ALA A 490 -19.77 15.40 14.32
C ALA A 490 -20.83 14.81 13.38
N VAL A 491 -20.39 13.93 12.49
CA VAL A 491 -21.24 13.14 11.60
C VAL A 491 -20.74 11.70 11.53
N ALA A 492 -21.66 10.75 11.59
CA ALA A 492 -21.41 9.32 11.38
C ALA A 492 -22.28 8.82 10.24
N VAL A 493 -21.67 8.17 9.25
CA VAL A 493 -22.35 7.57 8.10
C VAL A 493 -22.18 6.06 8.18
N GLN A 494 -23.28 5.32 8.31
CA GLN A 494 -23.28 3.87 8.49
C GLN A 494 -23.92 3.15 7.30
N ALA A 495 -23.33 2.02 6.92
CA ALA A 495 -23.91 1.03 6.03
C ALA A 495 -23.61 -0.40 6.54
N GLY A 496 -24.55 -0.98 7.27
CA GLY A 496 -24.34 -2.21 8.04
C GLY A 496 -23.32 -2.01 9.14
N ALA A 497 -22.25 -2.78 9.11
CA ALA A 497 -21.20 -2.72 10.12
C ALA A 497 -20.20 -1.59 9.84
N ASP A 498 -20.12 -1.13 8.59
CA ASP A 498 -19.16 -0.12 8.18
C ASP A 498 -19.68 1.27 8.56
N THR A 499 -18.84 2.04 9.25
CA THR A 499 -19.17 3.38 9.71
C THR A 499 -18.03 4.34 9.41
N PHE A 500 -18.32 5.46 8.74
CA PHE A 500 -17.38 6.56 8.56
C PHE A 500 -17.75 7.71 9.49
N ILE A 501 -16.80 8.16 10.31
CA ILE A 501 -17.01 9.18 11.32
C ILE A 501 -16.10 10.36 11.04
N VAL A 502 -16.67 11.57 11.01
CA VAL A 502 -15.95 12.84 11.13
C VAL A 502 -16.40 13.48 12.43
N TYR A 503 -15.45 13.68 13.34
CA TYR A 503 -15.66 14.25 14.66
C TYR A 503 -14.86 15.54 14.76
N GLY A 504 -15.51 16.62 15.16
CA GLY A 504 -14.98 17.96 15.34
C GLY A 504 -15.38 18.61 16.67
N CYS A 505 -16.18 17.91 17.49
CA CYS A 505 -16.64 18.45 18.77
C CYS A 505 -15.46 18.70 19.71
N ASP A 506 -15.61 19.71 20.57
CA ASP A 506 -14.54 20.21 21.46
C ASP A 506 -13.22 20.59 20.76
N ARG A 507 -13.31 21.01 19.50
CA ARG A 507 -12.22 21.47 18.63
C ARG A 507 -11.23 20.37 18.24
N ARG A 508 -11.63 19.10 18.44
CA ARG A 508 -10.86 17.92 18.06
C ARG A 508 -11.30 17.44 16.69
N TRP A 509 -10.54 17.78 15.66
CA TRP A 509 -10.84 17.37 14.27
C TRP A 509 -10.18 16.04 13.95
N ARG A 510 -10.99 14.98 14.02
CA ARG A 510 -10.61 13.59 13.77
C ARG A 510 -11.57 13.00 12.75
N HIS A 511 -11.06 12.21 11.83
CA HIS A 511 -11.92 11.36 11.01
C HIS A 511 -11.39 9.94 11.03
N ARG A 512 -12.31 8.97 11.06
CA ARG A 512 -12.00 7.54 11.11
C ARG A 512 -13.02 6.76 10.31
N ARG A 513 -12.54 5.77 9.56
CA ARG A 513 -13.39 4.70 9.03
C ARG A 513 -13.30 3.52 10.00
N ALA A 514 -14.43 3.14 10.59
CA ALA A 514 -14.57 1.98 11.44
C ALA A 514 -15.23 0.84 10.65
N PHE A 515 -14.66 -0.37 10.77
CA PHE A 515 -15.09 -1.62 10.14
C PHE A 515 -14.93 -1.69 8.60
N CYS A 516 -14.19 -2.70 8.14
CA CYS A 516 -14.33 -3.32 6.82
C CYS A 516 -14.22 -4.84 7.11
N ASP A 517 -15.13 -5.71 6.70
CA ASP A 517 -14.79 -7.13 6.73
C ASP A 517 -13.72 -7.39 5.65
N LYS A 518 -12.59 -8.02 6.00
CA LYS A 518 -11.57 -8.43 5.01
C LYS A 518 -12.14 -9.38 3.95
N ILE A 519 -13.25 -10.04 4.27
CA ILE A 519 -13.92 -11.03 3.44
C ILE A 519 -14.89 -10.37 2.43
N HIS A 520 -15.53 -9.25 2.78
CA HIS A 520 -16.62 -8.66 1.98
C HIS A 520 -16.31 -7.28 1.36
N GLY A 521 -15.23 -6.60 1.78
CA GLY A 521 -14.93 -5.23 1.35
C GLY A 521 -15.84 -4.19 2.01
N SER A 522 -15.55 -2.90 1.82
CA SER A 522 -16.34 -1.79 2.37
C SER A 522 -17.67 -1.61 1.62
N ASN A 523 -18.77 -1.41 2.36
CA ASN A 523 -20.09 -0.98 1.89
C ASN A 523 -20.15 0.54 1.62
N LEU A 524 -19.17 1.29 2.13
CA LEU A 524 -19.04 2.73 1.94
C LEU A 524 -17.90 3.04 0.98
N ASP A 525 -18.17 3.84 -0.05
CA ASP A 525 -17.13 4.47 -0.87
C ASP A 525 -16.96 5.93 -0.39
N VAL A 526 -15.80 6.24 0.22
CA VAL A 526 -15.51 7.59 0.75
C VAL A 526 -14.39 8.22 -0.06
N TYR A 527 -14.64 9.42 -0.56
CA TYR A 527 -13.68 10.26 -1.26
C TYR A 527 -13.35 11.49 -0.41
N GLU A 528 -12.06 11.74 -0.19
CA GLU A 528 -11.56 12.90 0.55
C GLU A 528 -10.99 13.95 -0.41
N ARG A 529 -11.22 15.23 -0.12
CA ARG A 529 -10.63 16.39 -0.80
C ARG A 529 -10.25 17.47 0.21
N ASN A 530 -9.46 18.45 -0.23
CA ASN A 530 -9.13 19.64 0.55
C ASN A 530 -8.47 19.32 1.91
N GLN A 531 -7.53 18.36 1.92
CA GLN A 531 -6.77 17.92 3.11
C GLN A 531 -7.66 17.49 4.29
N GLY A 532 -8.76 16.79 4.01
CA GLY A 532 -9.71 16.29 5.02
C GLY A 532 -10.76 17.31 5.44
N LYS A 533 -10.93 18.41 4.71
CA LYS A 533 -12.05 19.35 4.93
C LYS A 533 -13.33 18.94 4.22
N ASP A 534 -13.23 18.20 3.11
CA ASP A 534 -14.39 17.78 2.33
C ASP A 534 -14.38 16.25 2.14
N PHE A 535 -15.50 15.60 2.50
CA PHE A 535 -15.71 14.18 2.28
C PHE A 535 -17.00 13.93 1.49
N GLU A 536 -16.93 13.02 0.53
CA GLU A 536 -18.07 12.54 -0.23
C GLU A 536 -18.22 11.03 0.00
N VAL A 537 -19.31 10.63 0.65
CA VAL A 537 -19.60 9.23 1.01
C VAL A 537 -20.75 8.70 0.17
N HIS A 538 -20.56 7.60 -0.53
CA HIS A 538 -21.60 6.94 -1.32
C HIS A 538 -22.16 5.74 -0.54
N LEU A 539 -23.49 5.70 -0.44
CA LEU A 539 -24.24 4.67 0.30
C LEU A 539 -24.65 3.51 -0.63
N PRO A 540 -24.89 2.30 -0.08
CA PRO A 540 -25.45 1.17 -0.84
C PRO A 540 -26.83 1.41 -1.45
N THR A 541 -27.60 2.38 -0.94
CA THR A 541 -28.86 2.81 -1.58
C THR A 541 -28.61 3.56 -2.89
N GLY A 542 -27.43 4.18 -3.03
CA GLY A 542 -27.12 5.13 -4.10
C GLY A 542 -27.14 6.57 -3.64
N ALA A 543 -27.63 6.83 -2.42
CA ALA A 543 -27.56 8.15 -1.82
C ALA A 543 -26.10 8.59 -1.65
N ARG A 544 -25.88 9.90 -1.71
CA ARG A 544 -24.57 10.53 -1.55
C ARG A 544 -24.60 11.50 -0.39
N VAL A 545 -23.67 11.36 0.54
CA VAL A 545 -23.50 12.25 1.69
C VAL A 545 -22.27 13.12 1.47
N LEU A 546 -22.46 14.43 1.42
CA LEU A 546 -21.39 15.42 1.36
C LEU A 546 -21.20 16.00 2.76
N ILE A 547 -19.97 15.89 3.28
CA ILE A 547 -19.57 16.37 4.61
C ILE A 547 -18.50 17.42 4.40
N LYS A 548 -18.75 18.64 4.88
CA LYS A 548 -17.92 19.81 4.62
C LYS A 548 -17.56 20.48 5.94
N VAL A 549 -16.30 20.39 6.34
CA VAL A 549 -15.77 21.09 7.51
C VAL A 549 -15.50 22.53 7.11
N ARG A 550 -16.14 23.47 7.82
CA ARG A 550 -16.03 24.91 7.58
C ARG A 550 -15.59 25.60 8.85
N GLY A 551 -15.19 26.87 8.71
CA GLY A 551 -14.78 27.65 9.87
C GLY A 551 -15.06 29.14 9.72
N TYR A 552 -15.17 29.79 10.87
CA TYR A 552 -15.45 31.20 10.98
C TYR A 552 -14.79 31.78 12.25
N PRO A 553 -14.42 33.06 12.25
CA PRO A 553 -13.88 33.72 13.43
C PRO A 553 -14.99 34.05 14.42
N HIS A 554 -14.84 33.60 15.67
CA HIS A 554 -15.70 33.97 16.79
C HIS A 554 -14.86 34.36 18.00
N SER A 555 -15.06 35.57 18.53
CA SER A 555 -14.42 36.04 19.77
C SER A 555 -12.88 35.88 19.79
N GLY A 556 -12.22 36.10 18.65
CA GLY A 556 -10.76 35.96 18.50
C GLY A 556 -10.25 34.53 18.32
N ILE A 557 -11.14 33.55 18.16
CA ILE A 557 -10.82 32.14 17.94
C ILE A 557 -11.44 31.68 16.61
N TYR A 558 -10.74 30.83 15.86
CA TYR A 558 -11.27 30.23 14.64
C TYR A 558 -12.12 29.01 15.00
N GLU A 559 -13.44 29.18 15.02
CA GLU A 559 -14.38 28.09 15.26
C GLU A 559 -14.66 27.34 13.98
N ARG A 560 -14.89 26.04 14.11
CA ARG A 560 -15.16 25.17 12.97
C ARG A 560 -16.44 24.37 13.21
N TYR A 561 -17.14 24.07 12.12
CA TYR A 561 -18.41 23.35 12.13
C TYR A 561 -18.50 22.44 10.89
N ILE A 562 -19.51 21.57 10.87
CA ILE A 562 -19.75 20.63 9.78
C ILE A 562 -21.05 21.00 9.07
N ASP A 563 -20.98 21.11 7.75
CA ASP A 563 -22.15 21.11 6.87
C ASP A 563 -22.35 19.69 6.33
N VAL A 564 -23.58 19.17 6.43
CA VAL A 564 -23.96 17.85 5.93
C VAL A 564 -25.05 18.00 4.88
N GLN A 565 -24.86 17.41 3.71
CA GLN A 565 -25.87 17.36 2.67
C GLN A 565 -26.04 15.93 2.17
N ILE A 566 -27.28 15.50 2.05
CA ILE A 566 -27.64 14.14 1.61
C ILE A 566 -28.44 14.28 0.33
N PHE A 567 -27.89 13.75 -0.75
CA PHE A 567 -28.58 13.63 -2.03
C PHE A 567 -29.27 12.27 -2.06
N ALA A 568 -30.60 12.28 -2.12
CA ALA A 568 -31.40 11.05 -2.17
C ALA A 568 -31.21 10.33 -3.51
N SER A 569 -31.24 9.01 -3.46
CA SER A 569 -31.39 8.13 -4.63
C SER A 569 -32.86 7.74 -4.82
N THR A 570 -33.18 7.08 -5.92
CA THR A 570 -34.55 6.59 -6.13
C THR A 570 -34.91 5.43 -5.20
N LEU A 571 -33.95 4.73 -4.60
CA LEU A 571 -34.23 3.76 -3.53
C LEU A 571 -34.72 4.38 -2.23
N ASP A 572 -34.43 5.66 -2.01
CA ASP A 572 -34.83 6.36 -0.81
C ASP A 572 -36.29 6.82 -0.87
N GLU A 573 -36.90 6.87 -2.07
CA GLU A 573 -38.26 7.35 -2.26
C GLU A 573 -39.26 6.50 -1.46
N ASN A 574 -40.02 7.15 -0.58
CA ASN A 574 -40.92 6.58 0.42
C ASN A 574 -40.27 5.77 1.56
N PHE A 575 -38.95 5.62 1.59
CA PHE A 575 -38.24 4.77 2.55
C PHE A 575 -37.25 5.53 3.44
N THR A 576 -37.34 6.87 3.51
CA THR A 576 -36.55 7.67 4.46
C THR A 576 -37.29 7.95 5.76
N GLY A 577 -36.52 8.09 6.84
CA GLY A 577 -36.89 8.71 8.10
C GLY A 577 -35.71 9.48 8.71
N GLY A 578 -35.88 10.00 9.92
CA GLY A 578 -34.93 10.92 10.55
C GLY A 578 -35.35 12.38 10.38
N LEU A 579 -34.46 13.29 10.80
CA LEU A 579 -34.68 14.73 10.66
C LEU A 579 -34.80 15.21 9.19
N CYS A 580 -34.32 14.42 8.22
CA CYS A 580 -34.51 14.65 6.79
C CYS A 580 -35.94 14.38 6.29
N GLY A 581 -36.84 13.90 7.15
CA GLY A 581 -38.23 13.67 6.81
C GLY A 581 -38.46 12.46 5.91
N LYS A 582 -39.68 12.38 5.36
CA LYS A 582 -40.10 11.29 4.49
C LYS A 582 -39.99 11.77 3.06
N PHE A 583 -39.18 11.13 2.23
CA PHE A 583 -39.02 11.53 0.84
C PHE A 583 -40.18 10.99 0.01
N ASN A 584 -41.32 11.68 0.01
CA ASN A 584 -42.51 11.30 -0.75
C ASN A 584 -43.18 12.49 -1.47
N ARG A 585 -42.48 13.62 -1.57
CA ARG A 585 -42.91 14.87 -2.19
C ARG A 585 -44.07 15.56 -1.44
N ASN A 586 -44.21 15.30 -0.14
CA ASN A 586 -45.24 15.89 0.71
C ASN A 586 -44.64 16.53 1.97
N PRO A 587 -44.33 17.84 1.96
CA PRO A 587 -43.76 18.52 3.14
C PRO A 587 -44.68 18.51 4.38
N ASN A 588 -45.97 18.17 4.24
CA ASN A 588 -46.88 18.17 5.38
C ASN A 588 -46.68 16.97 6.31
N ASP A 589 -46.10 15.86 5.82
CA ASP A 589 -45.87 14.65 6.62
C ASP A 589 -44.41 14.43 7.03
N ASP A 590 -43.50 15.32 6.62
CA ASP A 590 -42.08 15.26 6.98
C ASP A 590 -41.80 15.22 8.48
N PHE A 591 -42.67 15.82 9.30
CA PHE A 591 -42.58 15.73 10.76
C PHE A 591 -43.18 14.43 11.27
N THR A 592 -42.65 13.31 10.79
CA THR A 592 -43.06 11.97 11.21
C THR A 592 -42.09 11.41 12.26
N ASP A 593 -42.62 10.92 13.38
CA ASP A 593 -41.83 10.27 14.43
C ASP A 593 -41.35 8.86 14.02
N PRO A 594 -40.44 8.21 14.78
CA PRO A 594 -39.99 6.85 14.47
C PRO A 594 -41.09 5.78 14.43
N ASN A 595 -42.28 6.06 14.99
CA ASN A 595 -43.43 5.15 14.98
C ASN A 595 -44.38 5.41 13.79
N GLY A 596 -44.02 6.32 12.89
CA GLY A 596 -44.82 6.65 11.70
C GLY A 596 -45.95 7.66 11.94
N ARG A 597 -45.95 8.40 13.05
CA ARG A 597 -46.99 9.40 13.37
C ARG A 597 -46.54 10.80 12.99
N VAL A 598 -47.40 11.56 12.31
CA VAL A 598 -47.17 12.98 12.05
C VAL A 598 -47.38 13.79 13.33
N VAL A 599 -46.37 14.55 13.75
CA VAL A 599 -46.31 15.30 15.00
C VAL A 599 -45.92 16.76 14.76
N ASN A 600 -45.96 17.60 15.79
CA ASN A 600 -45.45 18.98 15.69
C ASN A 600 -43.91 19.01 15.71
N GLU A 601 -43.32 20.14 15.32
CA GLU A 601 -41.86 20.31 15.20
C GLU A 601 -41.08 19.95 16.48
N ASN A 602 -41.55 20.38 17.65
CA ASN A 602 -40.86 20.12 18.92
C ASN A 602 -40.89 18.64 19.30
N GLN A 603 -42.02 17.96 19.07
CA GLN A 603 -42.14 16.52 19.25
C GLN A 603 -41.28 15.75 18.24
N PHE A 604 -41.28 16.20 16.99
CA PHE A 604 -40.47 15.62 15.90
C PHE A 604 -38.98 15.64 16.24
N LYS A 605 -38.43 16.82 16.56
CA LYS A 605 -37.02 16.99 16.94
C LYS A 605 -36.62 16.08 18.10
N LYS A 606 -37.45 16.04 19.15
CA LYS A 606 -37.21 15.19 20.33
C LYS A 606 -37.27 13.70 20.01
N SER A 607 -38.18 13.29 19.12
CA SER A 607 -38.40 11.87 18.80
C SER A 607 -37.26 11.22 18.03
N TRP A 608 -36.45 12.00 17.31
CA TRP A 608 -35.30 11.53 16.54
C TRP A 608 -33.95 11.69 17.26
N HIS A 609 -33.99 12.03 18.55
CA HIS A 609 -32.82 12.00 19.42
C HIS A 609 -32.36 10.55 19.66
N VAL A 610 -31.06 10.32 19.67
CA VAL A 610 -30.45 8.98 19.82
C VAL A 610 -30.19 8.67 21.29
N ASP A 611 -30.47 7.44 21.72
CA ASP A 611 -30.04 6.96 23.03
C ASP A 611 -28.54 6.67 23.01
N PRO A 612 -27.75 7.01 24.07
CA PRO A 612 -26.33 6.70 24.11
C PRO A 612 -25.94 5.26 23.79
N ASP A 613 -26.79 4.28 24.07
CA ASP A 613 -26.50 2.87 23.77
C ASP A 613 -26.70 2.51 22.28
N ASP A 614 -27.45 3.33 21.54
CA ASP A 614 -27.69 3.22 20.08
C ASP A 614 -26.80 4.17 19.25
N SER A 615 -25.89 4.89 19.91
CA SER A 615 -25.00 5.87 19.28
C SER A 615 -24.05 5.23 18.27
N LEU A 616 -23.98 5.78 17.05
CA LEU A 616 -23.00 5.34 16.04
C LEU A 616 -21.57 5.77 16.38
N PHE A 617 -21.45 6.75 17.26
CA PHE A 617 -20.20 7.28 17.77
C PHE A 617 -19.60 6.40 18.88
N ILE A 618 -20.38 5.47 19.44
CA ILE A 618 -19.95 4.54 20.49
C ILE A 618 -19.79 3.12 19.91
N ALA A 619 -18.65 2.49 20.18
CA ALA A 619 -18.19 1.20 19.64
C ALA A 619 -19.23 0.06 19.62
N GLN A 620 -20.06 0.00 20.66
CA GLN A 620 -20.81 -1.19 21.05
C GLN A 620 -22.09 -1.41 20.22
N ALA A 621 -22.53 -0.41 19.45
CA ALA A 621 -23.76 -0.41 18.65
C ALA A 621 -23.62 -0.99 17.23
N ARG A 622 -22.39 -1.29 16.76
CA ARG A 622 -22.10 -1.63 15.34
C ARG A 622 -22.18 -3.14 15.04
N LYS A 623 -23.37 -3.74 15.13
CA LYS A 623 -23.54 -5.21 14.99
C LYS A 623 -24.27 -5.67 13.73
N GLU A 624 -24.91 -4.76 13.00
CA GLU A 624 -25.72 -5.12 11.84
C GLU A 624 -24.85 -5.45 10.63
N VAL A 625 -25.14 -6.55 9.94
CA VAL A 625 -24.40 -6.96 8.74
C VAL A 625 -25.22 -6.57 7.52
N LEU A 626 -24.70 -5.66 6.71
CA LEU A 626 -25.21 -5.37 5.37
C LEU A 626 -24.36 -6.13 4.36
N GLN A 627 -24.96 -7.03 3.60
CA GLN A 627 -24.31 -7.63 2.45
C GLN A 627 -24.16 -6.57 1.36
N ARG A 628 -22.98 -6.44 0.78
CA ARG A 628 -22.73 -5.46 -0.28
C ARG A 628 -23.57 -5.82 -1.49
N SER A 629 -24.69 -5.13 -1.68
CA SER A 629 -25.50 -5.23 -2.89
C SER A 629 -24.62 -4.80 -4.08
N GLN A 630 -24.31 -5.73 -4.98
CA GLN A 630 -23.58 -5.44 -6.22
C GLN A 630 -24.51 -5.65 -7.41
N TYR A 631 -24.41 -4.75 -8.39
CA TYR A 631 -25.02 -4.97 -9.70
C TYR A 631 -24.18 -6.01 -10.45
N VAL A 632 -24.65 -7.25 -10.42
CA VAL A 632 -23.98 -8.38 -11.03
C VAL A 632 -24.78 -8.84 -12.24
N CYS A 633 -24.08 -9.03 -13.35
CA CYS A 633 -24.70 -9.58 -14.55
C CYS A 633 -24.82 -11.11 -14.44
N SER A 634 -26.00 -11.63 -14.78
CA SER A 634 -26.36 -13.05 -14.73
C SER A 634 -26.97 -13.49 -16.06
N CYS A 635 -26.80 -14.76 -16.44
CA CYS A 635 -27.30 -15.24 -17.73
C CYS A 635 -28.82 -15.44 -17.72
N ILE A 636 -29.50 -15.08 -18.81
CA ILE A 636 -30.96 -14.96 -18.85
C ILE A 636 -31.68 -16.32 -18.93
N HIS A 637 -31.07 -17.38 -19.48
CA HIS A 637 -31.73 -18.69 -19.59
C HIS A 637 -30.80 -19.91 -19.46
N TYR A 638 -31.33 -20.95 -18.82
CA TYR A 638 -30.74 -22.28 -18.66
C TYR A 638 -31.35 -23.33 -19.64
N SER A 639 -32.09 -22.93 -20.68
CA SER A 639 -32.91 -23.86 -21.46
C SER A 639 -32.69 -23.83 -22.98
N THR A 640 -32.21 -24.99 -23.47
CA THR A 640 -32.14 -25.53 -24.84
C THR A 640 -31.31 -24.80 -25.90
N PRO A 641 -30.35 -25.49 -26.57
CA PRO A 641 -29.62 -24.95 -27.71
C PRO A 641 -30.55 -24.53 -28.84
N ASN A 642 -30.34 -23.31 -29.35
CA ASN A 642 -30.90 -22.89 -30.64
C ASN A 642 -30.43 -23.88 -31.74
N PRO A 643 -31.29 -24.37 -32.65
CA PRO A 643 -30.90 -25.25 -33.75
C PRO A 643 -29.82 -24.69 -34.69
N ASN A 644 -29.49 -23.39 -34.60
CA ASN A 644 -28.40 -22.76 -35.34
C ASN A 644 -27.04 -22.76 -34.61
N GLY A 645 -26.92 -23.38 -33.43
CA GLY A 645 -25.63 -23.55 -32.74
C GLY A 645 -25.11 -22.34 -31.94
N ASP A 646 -25.70 -21.15 -32.09
CA ASP A 646 -25.41 -19.98 -31.24
C ASP A 646 -26.19 -20.05 -29.92
N LEU A 647 -25.49 -20.40 -28.84
CA LEU A 647 -25.97 -20.40 -27.45
C LEU A 647 -25.66 -19.05 -26.78
N ASP A 648 -26.71 -18.38 -26.27
CA ASP A 648 -26.83 -17.03 -25.70
C ASP A 648 -25.54 -16.23 -25.41
N SER A 649 -25.35 -15.14 -26.16
CA SER A 649 -24.40 -14.05 -25.85
C SER A 649 -25.07 -12.93 -25.03
N THR A 650 -26.21 -13.21 -24.42
CA THR A 650 -27.05 -12.23 -23.71
C THR A 650 -26.98 -12.45 -22.20
N ALA A 651 -26.72 -11.39 -21.43
CA ALA A 651 -26.80 -11.43 -19.97
C ALA A 651 -27.60 -10.25 -19.40
N ASP A 652 -28.33 -10.49 -18.32
CA ASP A 652 -29.15 -9.50 -17.63
C ASP A 652 -28.49 -9.11 -16.31
N CYS A 653 -28.29 -7.81 -16.15
CA CYS A 653 -27.68 -7.24 -14.96
C CYS A 653 -28.79 -6.86 -14.00
N ASN A 654 -28.96 -7.67 -12.95
CA ASN A 654 -30.00 -7.47 -11.95
C ASN A 654 -29.37 -7.14 -10.59
N TRP A 655 -30.16 -6.44 -9.78
CA TRP A 655 -29.87 -6.26 -8.37
C TRP A 655 -29.93 -7.63 -7.66
N ASP A 656 -28.85 -8.03 -6.99
CA ASP A 656 -28.83 -9.25 -6.19
C ASP A 656 -28.20 -9.01 -4.82
N ASP A 657 -29.04 -8.95 -3.80
CA ASP A 657 -28.66 -8.78 -2.39
C ASP A 657 -28.05 -10.06 -1.78
N SER A 658 -28.01 -11.18 -2.51
CA SER A 658 -27.60 -12.50 -1.99
C SER A 658 -26.20 -12.96 -2.41
N VAL A 659 -25.45 -12.16 -3.19
CA VAL A 659 -24.15 -12.56 -3.75
C VAL A 659 -23.01 -12.42 -2.75
N LYS A 660 -22.38 -13.55 -2.38
CA LYS A 660 -21.11 -13.57 -1.62
C LYS A 660 -19.92 -13.55 -2.58
N VAL A 661 -19.03 -12.57 -2.46
CA VAL A 661 -17.84 -12.44 -3.33
C VAL A 661 -16.67 -13.24 -2.77
N CYS A 662 -16.09 -14.14 -3.59
CA CYS A 662 -14.77 -14.72 -3.32
C CYS A 662 -13.67 -13.71 -3.70
N THR A 663 -12.78 -13.38 -2.77
CA THR A 663 -11.67 -12.42 -2.99
C THR A 663 -10.62 -12.94 -3.97
N ALA A 664 -10.29 -12.16 -5.01
CA ALA A 664 -9.08 -12.31 -5.81
C ALA A 664 -8.23 -11.01 -5.74
N PRO A 665 -6.89 -11.07 -5.94
CA PRO A 665 -5.97 -10.17 -5.26
C PRO A 665 -5.80 -8.81 -5.95
N THR A 666 -5.91 -7.77 -5.12
CA THR A 666 -5.21 -6.47 -5.16
C THR A 666 -5.27 -5.64 -6.44
N TYR A 667 -6.15 -4.62 -6.42
CA TYR A 667 -5.88 -3.31 -7.02
C TYR A 667 -5.98 -2.23 -5.94
N ALA A 668 -5.12 -1.22 -6.03
CA ALA A 668 -5.01 -0.12 -5.09
C ALA A 668 -6.16 0.91 -5.26
N GLU A 669 -7.35 0.56 -4.75
CA GLU A 669 -8.23 1.56 -4.13
C GLU A 669 -7.61 1.93 -2.77
N GLN A 670 -7.78 3.16 -2.27
CA GLN A 670 -7.29 3.56 -0.94
C GLN A 670 -7.57 2.43 0.04
N GLN A 671 -6.50 1.71 0.40
CA GLN A 671 -6.62 0.47 1.16
C GLN A 671 -7.41 0.81 2.41
N CYS A 672 -8.50 0.08 2.69
CA CYS A 672 -8.99 -0.02 4.07
C CYS A 672 -7.73 -0.27 4.90
N GLN A 673 -7.36 0.68 5.76
CA GLN A 673 -6.24 0.49 6.67
C GLN A 673 -6.68 -0.53 7.73
N TYR A 674 -6.74 -1.81 7.36
CA TYR A 674 -6.20 -2.79 8.28
C TYR A 674 -4.70 -2.61 8.25
N LYS A 675 -4.27 -1.66 9.08
CA LYS A 675 -3.00 -1.80 9.75
C LYS A 675 -2.90 -3.25 10.21
N HIS A 676 -1.80 -3.92 9.87
CA HIS A 676 -1.47 -5.19 10.50
C HIS A 676 -1.70 -5.05 12.01
N ARG A 677 -1.98 -6.15 12.71
CA ARG A 677 -2.03 -6.24 14.19
C ARG A 677 -0.79 -5.67 14.93
N ARG A 678 0.16 -5.05 14.21
CA ARG A 678 1.36 -4.35 14.67
C ARG A 678 1.20 -2.82 14.71
N GLU A 679 0.24 -2.24 13.99
CA GLU A 679 -0.01 -0.78 13.94
C GLU A 679 -1.43 -0.39 14.40
N ALA A 680 -2.37 -1.34 14.45
CA ALA A 680 -3.74 -1.14 14.96
C ALA A 680 -3.81 -1.01 16.50
N ASP A 681 -2.69 -1.19 17.20
CA ASP A 681 -2.60 -1.13 18.66
C ASP A 681 -2.43 0.31 19.21
N ASP A 682 -2.16 1.30 18.35
CA ASP A 682 -1.86 2.70 18.78
C ASP A 682 -2.94 3.73 18.39
N ASP A 683 -3.84 3.45 17.44
CA ASP A 683 -4.95 4.34 17.07
C ASP A 683 -6.21 3.91 17.85
N MET A 684 -6.47 4.60 18.96
CA MET A 684 -7.66 4.41 19.81
C MET A 684 -8.94 4.55 18.96
N GLU A 685 -9.94 3.72 19.25
CA GLU A 685 -11.32 3.98 18.85
C GLU A 685 -11.67 5.42 19.25
N ILE A 686 -12.46 6.16 18.44
CA ILE A 686 -12.90 7.49 18.86
C ILE A 686 -13.86 7.26 20.03
N ASP A 687 -13.33 7.21 21.25
CA ASP A 687 -14.11 7.08 22.48
C ASP A 687 -14.73 8.45 22.75
N ILE A 688 -15.98 8.61 22.30
CA ILE A 688 -16.71 9.86 22.41
C ILE A 688 -17.41 9.89 23.77
N PRO A 689 -17.15 10.91 24.61
CA PRO A 689 -17.78 11.02 25.91
C PRO A 689 -19.31 10.93 25.82
N LYS A 690 -19.91 10.03 26.63
CA LYS A 690 -21.36 9.78 26.64
C LYS A 690 -22.18 11.05 26.90
N ASP A 691 -21.64 12.05 27.58
CA ASP A 691 -22.33 13.31 27.91
C ASP A 691 -22.58 14.22 26.70
N ILE A 692 -21.86 14.00 25.60
CA ILE A 692 -22.01 14.72 24.34
C ILE A 692 -23.23 14.21 23.55
N VAL A 693 -23.58 12.94 23.75
CA VAL A 693 -24.70 12.27 23.07
C VAL A 693 -26.05 12.64 23.69
N ILE A 694 -26.07 13.07 24.96
CA ILE A 694 -27.30 13.30 25.74
C ILE A 694 -27.99 14.62 25.38
N PHE A 695 -29.32 14.58 25.27
CA PHE A 695 -30.18 15.72 25.01
C PHE A 695 -30.02 16.84 26.05
N LYS A 696 -29.79 18.08 25.63
CA LYS A 696 -29.86 19.28 26.49
C LYS A 696 -30.67 20.39 25.80
N PRO A 697 -31.60 21.05 26.52
CA PRO A 697 -32.45 22.08 25.93
C PRO A 697 -31.66 23.31 25.46
N ALA A 698 -32.28 24.12 24.59
CA ALA A 698 -31.71 25.37 24.12
C ALA A 698 -31.54 26.41 25.26
N PRO A 699 -30.54 27.31 25.21
CA PRO A 699 -30.28 28.33 26.22
C PRO A 699 -31.35 29.43 26.10
N PRO A 700 -31.80 30.03 27.21
CA PRO A 700 -32.90 31.01 27.19
C PRO A 700 -32.67 32.26 26.32
N ASP A 701 -31.42 32.66 26.08
CA ASP A 701 -31.06 33.89 25.38
C ASP A 701 -30.86 33.75 23.85
N SER A 702 -31.10 32.57 23.26
CA SER A 702 -30.94 32.35 21.81
C SER A 702 -31.91 33.16 20.94
N ASN A 703 -33.02 33.63 21.53
CA ASN A 703 -34.10 34.28 20.78
C ASN A 703 -34.02 35.82 20.74
N LYS A 704 -32.97 36.45 21.28
CA LYS A 704 -32.81 37.91 21.34
C LYS A 704 -31.80 38.41 20.30
N TRP A 705 -32.12 39.53 19.65
CA TRP A 705 -31.18 40.24 18.78
C TRP A 705 -30.07 40.89 19.61
N LYS A 706 -28.84 40.89 19.07
CA LYS A 706 -27.62 41.38 19.72
C LYS A 706 -26.94 42.44 18.87
N ASN A 707 -26.07 43.25 19.48
CA ASN A 707 -25.20 44.22 18.79
C ASN A 707 -25.93 45.20 17.84
N GLY A 708 -27.16 45.59 18.16
CA GLY A 708 -27.94 46.56 17.37
C GLY A 708 -28.59 46.00 16.10
N TRP A 709 -28.44 44.69 15.83
CA TRP A 709 -29.17 44.05 14.74
C TRP A 709 -30.66 43.96 15.04
N ASN A 710 -31.46 43.90 13.97
CA ASN A 710 -32.87 43.57 13.99
C ASN A 710 -33.21 42.80 12.71
N GLU A 711 -34.41 42.23 12.66
CA GLU A 711 -34.84 41.36 11.56
C GLU A 711 -34.76 42.04 10.19
N THR A 712 -35.24 43.27 10.07
CA THR A 712 -35.23 44.01 8.81
C THR A 712 -33.81 44.31 8.34
N ALA A 713 -32.95 44.80 9.24
CA ALA A 713 -31.56 45.10 8.91
C ALA A 713 -30.78 43.83 8.49
N ALA A 714 -31.00 42.72 9.19
CA ALA A 714 -30.36 41.44 8.89
C ALA A 714 -30.83 40.88 7.53
N LYS A 715 -32.15 40.84 7.28
CA LYS A 715 -32.71 40.37 5.99
C LYS A 715 -32.21 41.21 4.80
N ASN A 716 -32.16 42.54 4.96
CA ASN A 716 -31.64 43.42 3.91
C ASN A 716 -30.16 43.12 3.59
N HIS A 717 -29.34 42.95 4.63
CA HIS A 717 -27.93 42.58 4.47
C HIS A 717 -27.78 41.24 3.75
N CYS A 718 -28.48 40.20 4.22
CA CYS A 718 -28.47 38.86 3.61
C CYS A 718 -28.93 38.87 2.16
N ASN A 719 -29.98 39.64 1.85
CA ASN A 719 -30.48 39.81 0.49
C ASN A 719 -29.41 40.42 -0.43
N THR A 720 -28.71 41.46 0.02
CA THR A 720 -27.61 42.07 -0.74
C THR A 720 -26.46 41.08 -0.98
N VAL A 721 -26.07 40.31 0.04
CA VAL A 721 -24.98 39.33 -0.10
C VAL A 721 -25.35 38.23 -1.11
N LEU A 722 -26.55 37.67 -1.01
CA LEU A 722 -27.03 36.63 -1.92
C LEU A 722 -27.04 37.11 -3.39
N HIS A 723 -27.63 38.27 -3.64
CA HIS A 723 -27.75 38.82 -5.01
C HIS A 723 -26.41 39.26 -5.60
N ASN A 724 -25.39 39.50 -4.77
CA ASN A 724 -24.05 39.81 -5.25
C ASN A 724 -23.25 38.55 -5.62
N SER A 725 -23.62 37.37 -5.11
CA SER A 725 -22.95 36.10 -5.43
C SER A 725 -22.99 35.79 -6.93
N GLN A 726 -21.83 35.42 -7.46
CA GLN A 726 -21.70 34.94 -8.84
C GLN A 726 -22.41 33.60 -9.03
N MET A 727 -22.31 32.71 -8.03
CA MET A 727 -22.96 31.41 -8.06
C MET A 727 -24.48 31.56 -8.08
N TYR A 728 -25.04 32.48 -7.29
CA TYR A 728 -26.46 32.79 -7.34
C TYR A 728 -26.92 33.24 -8.73
N LYS A 729 -26.18 34.17 -9.35
CA LYS A 729 -26.50 34.67 -10.69
C LYS A 729 -26.48 33.58 -11.77
N GLN A 730 -25.61 32.58 -11.63
CA GLN A 730 -25.45 31.49 -12.60
C GLN A 730 -26.45 30.34 -12.38
N CYS A 731 -26.87 30.11 -11.13
CA CYS A 731 -27.56 28.88 -10.75
C CYS A 731 -29.04 29.03 -10.41
N LYS A 732 -29.53 30.24 -10.11
CA LYS A 732 -30.91 30.46 -9.65
C LYS A 732 -31.99 29.89 -10.58
N ASP A 733 -31.72 29.82 -11.88
CA ASP A 733 -32.66 29.33 -12.89
C ASP A 733 -32.48 27.82 -13.19
N LEU A 734 -31.41 27.21 -12.68
CA LEU A 734 -31.08 25.79 -12.88
C LEU A 734 -31.63 24.88 -11.77
N VAL A 735 -31.84 25.42 -10.58
CA VAL A 735 -32.33 24.69 -9.41
C VAL A 735 -33.53 25.41 -8.81
N HIS A 736 -34.47 24.66 -8.24
CA HIS A 736 -35.57 25.24 -7.46
C HIS A 736 -35.05 25.71 -6.10
N PHE A 737 -34.64 26.98 -6.03
CA PHE A 737 -34.10 27.60 -4.82
C PHE A 737 -35.11 28.53 -4.15
N ASN A 738 -35.26 28.41 -2.83
CA ASN A 738 -36.12 29.29 -2.04
C ASN A 738 -35.28 30.43 -1.44
N GLU A 739 -35.22 31.56 -2.16
CA GLU A 739 -34.47 32.74 -1.73
C GLU A 739 -34.92 33.28 -0.38
N SER A 740 -36.24 33.30 -0.15
CA SER A 740 -36.80 33.83 1.10
C SER A 740 -36.36 33.00 2.30
N GLN A 741 -36.28 31.67 2.14
CA GLN A 741 -35.78 30.77 3.17
C GLN A 741 -34.28 30.97 3.41
N ALA A 742 -33.47 31.07 2.36
CA ALA A 742 -32.04 31.30 2.51
C ALA A 742 -31.72 32.64 3.19
N ILE A 743 -32.46 33.70 2.85
CA ILE A 743 -32.37 35.01 3.51
C ILE A 743 -32.80 34.92 4.98
N GLN A 744 -33.83 34.12 5.28
CA GLN A 744 -34.28 33.88 6.65
C GLN A 744 -33.21 33.16 7.48
N MET A 745 -32.63 32.08 6.95
CA MET A 745 -31.52 31.33 7.58
C MET A 745 -30.37 32.28 7.93
N CYS A 746 -29.90 33.06 6.95
CA CYS A 746 -28.84 34.03 7.15
C CYS A 746 -29.20 35.10 8.22
N ALA A 747 -30.46 35.56 8.27
CA ALA A 747 -30.89 36.50 9.29
C ALA A 747 -30.94 35.86 10.70
N GLU A 748 -31.27 34.57 10.79
CA GLU A 748 -31.23 33.80 12.04
C GLU A 748 -29.79 33.61 12.53
N ASP A 749 -28.83 33.34 11.64
CA ASP A 749 -27.40 33.31 11.98
C ASP A 749 -26.94 34.64 12.59
N ILE A 750 -27.32 35.77 11.97
CA ILE A 750 -27.01 37.11 12.46
C ILE A 750 -27.65 37.37 13.81
N LYS A 751 -28.91 36.95 13.99
CA LYS A 751 -29.63 37.07 15.26
C LYS A 751 -28.90 36.34 16.37
N PHE A 752 -28.48 35.11 16.09
CA PHE A 752 -27.83 34.25 17.05
C PHE A 752 -26.43 34.77 17.41
N LEU A 753 -25.61 35.07 16.40
CA LEU A 753 -24.21 35.51 16.55
C LEU A 753 -24.07 36.97 16.98
N GLY A 754 -25.04 37.82 16.62
CA GLY A 754 -24.89 39.27 16.68
C GLY A 754 -23.86 39.82 15.68
N SER A 755 -23.53 39.08 14.62
CA SER A 755 -22.51 39.43 13.62
C SER A 755 -22.91 38.96 12.23
N SER A 756 -22.49 39.68 11.19
CA SER A 756 -22.71 39.32 9.78
C SER A 756 -21.68 38.35 9.20
N THR A 757 -20.76 37.82 10.02
CA THR A 757 -19.64 36.96 9.58
C THR A 757 -20.08 35.75 8.74
N LEU A 758 -21.24 35.15 9.02
CA LEU A 758 -21.76 34.00 8.27
C LEU A 758 -22.63 34.35 7.06
N SER A 759 -22.93 35.63 6.84
CA SER A 759 -23.80 36.05 5.73
C SER A 759 -23.28 35.67 4.34
N THR A 760 -21.96 35.47 4.20
CA THR A 760 -21.33 34.97 2.96
C THR A 760 -21.71 33.55 2.61
N GLN A 761 -22.32 32.79 3.53
CA GLN A 761 -22.73 31.40 3.33
C GLN A 761 -24.15 31.26 2.75
N VAL A 762 -24.85 32.37 2.53
CA VAL A 762 -26.26 32.39 2.11
C VAL A 762 -26.53 31.69 0.76
N ASP A 763 -25.54 31.63 -0.14
CA ASP A 763 -25.65 30.98 -1.44
C ASP A 763 -25.16 29.51 -1.45
N LYS A 764 -24.62 28.99 -0.33
CA LYS A 764 -24.06 27.63 -0.28
C LYS A 764 -25.06 26.52 -0.59
N PRO A 765 -26.29 26.50 -0.02
CA PRO A 765 -27.25 25.44 -0.36
C PRO A 765 -27.60 25.42 -1.86
N LEU A 766 -27.71 26.61 -2.46
CA LEU A 766 -27.92 26.78 -3.89
C LEU A 766 -26.73 26.26 -4.71
N ARG A 767 -25.52 26.67 -4.33
CA ARG A 767 -24.26 26.28 -4.97
C ARG A 767 -24.13 24.77 -5.10
N GLU A 768 -24.28 24.05 -3.99
CA GLU A 768 -24.08 22.59 -3.99
C GLU A 768 -25.17 21.86 -4.77
N SER A 769 -26.42 22.31 -4.65
CA SER A 769 -27.54 21.79 -5.44
C SER A 769 -27.31 22.04 -6.93
N CYS A 770 -26.79 23.21 -7.29
CA CYS A 770 -26.47 23.57 -8.66
C CYS A 770 -25.33 22.73 -9.24
N ILE A 771 -24.22 22.60 -8.52
CA ILE A 771 -23.09 21.75 -8.93
C ILE A 771 -23.58 20.31 -9.09
N ASN A 772 -24.46 19.82 -8.21
CA ASN A 772 -25.05 18.50 -8.34
C ASN A 772 -25.88 18.39 -9.63
N ILE A 773 -26.81 19.31 -9.90
CA ILE A 773 -27.61 19.30 -11.13
C ILE A 773 -26.72 19.40 -12.38
N VAL A 774 -25.70 20.26 -12.37
CA VAL A 774 -24.76 20.43 -13.48
C VAL A 774 -23.96 19.14 -13.71
N ARG A 775 -23.45 18.49 -12.66
CA ARG A 775 -22.73 17.21 -12.78
C ARG A 775 -23.64 16.08 -13.28
N MET A 776 -24.91 16.08 -12.90
CA MET A 776 -25.85 14.99 -13.21
C MET A 776 -26.57 15.17 -14.56
N ASN A 777 -26.88 16.39 -14.97
CA ASN A 777 -27.67 16.66 -16.16
C ASN A 777 -26.76 16.85 -17.40
N THR A 778 -26.41 15.75 -18.06
CA THR A 778 -25.54 15.74 -19.25
C THR A 778 -26.10 16.51 -20.44
N THR A 779 -27.41 16.82 -20.45
CA THR A 779 -28.00 17.69 -21.49
C THR A 779 -27.52 19.14 -21.39
N LEU A 780 -27.02 19.56 -20.21
CA LEU A 780 -26.37 20.87 -20.03
C LEU A 780 -24.96 20.92 -20.62
N TRP A 781 -24.40 19.78 -21.04
CA TRP A 781 -23.02 19.65 -21.54
C TRP A 781 -22.93 19.67 -23.07
N SER A 782 -24.06 19.71 -23.79
CA SER A 782 -24.05 19.80 -25.25
C SER A 782 -23.96 21.25 -25.72
N ASP A 783 -22.85 21.58 -26.38
CA ASP A 783 -22.65 22.85 -27.08
C ASP A 783 -23.62 22.94 -28.27
N ASN A 784 -24.70 23.69 -28.14
CA ASN A 784 -25.37 24.23 -29.31
C ASN A 784 -24.47 25.31 -29.90
N ASN A 785 -23.62 24.90 -30.85
CA ASN A 785 -22.98 25.78 -31.83
C ASN A 785 -24.07 26.55 -32.61
N SER A 786 -24.53 27.67 -32.06
CA SER A 786 -24.98 28.79 -32.89
C SER A 786 -23.80 29.73 -33.03
N SER A 787 -23.09 29.59 -34.15
CA SER A 787 -22.11 30.54 -34.64
C SER A 787 -22.71 31.95 -34.67
N THR A 788 -22.36 32.79 -33.69
CA THR A 788 -22.34 34.25 -33.85
C THR A 788 -20.93 34.69 -34.17
N SER A 789 -20.80 35.35 -35.31
CA SER A 789 -19.57 35.87 -35.90
C SER A 789 -18.97 37.04 -35.11
N THR A 790 -18.48 36.78 -33.90
CA THR A 790 -17.57 37.66 -33.17
C THR A 790 -16.65 36.75 -32.35
N GLY A 791 -15.34 36.81 -32.58
CA GLY A 791 -14.34 35.91 -32.00
C GLY A 791 -14.18 36.04 -30.48
N ILE A 792 -15.17 35.59 -29.72
CA ILE A 792 -15.12 35.40 -28.27
C ILE A 792 -15.40 33.91 -28.04
N SER A 793 -14.44 33.21 -27.43
CA SER A 793 -14.60 31.83 -26.98
C SER A 793 -15.65 31.82 -25.87
N THR A 794 -16.88 31.39 -26.18
CA THR A 794 -17.94 31.19 -25.19
C THR A 794 -17.73 29.83 -24.56
N THR A 795 -17.16 29.79 -23.35
CA THR A 795 -17.18 28.60 -22.50
C THR A 795 -18.63 28.20 -22.23
N SER A 796 -18.97 26.91 -22.36
CA SER A 796 -20.29 26.38 -21.98
C SER A 796 -20.64 26.81 -20.53
N LEU A 797 -21.90 27.17 -20.26
CA LEU A 797 -22.39 27.55 -18.92
C LEU A 797 -21.99 26.50 -17.86
N THR A 798 -22.01 25.23 -18.25
CA THR A 798 -21.57 24.08 -17.44
C THR A 798 -20.09 24.17 -17.07
N THR A 799 -19.23 24.45 -18.04
CA THR A 799 -17.79 24.65 -17.81
C THR A 799 -17.57 25.86 -16.92
N ALA A 800 -18.29 26.97 -17.16
CA ALA A 800 -18.19 28.16 -16.32
C ALA A 800 -18.62 27.90 -14.86
N ILE A 801 -19.66 27.12 -14.59
CA ILE A 801 -20.08 26.79 -13.22
C ILE A 801 -19.02 25.91 -12.53
N LEU A 802 -18.51 24.88 -13.21
CA LEU A 802 -17.50 23.97 -12.65
C LEU A 802 -16.14 24.63 -12.45
N GLU A 803 -15.75 25.56 -13.34
CA GLU A 803 -14.51 26.35 -13.18
C GLU A 803 -14.57 27.29 -11.97
N ASN A 804 -15.76 27.66 -11.49
CA ASN A 804 -15.99 28.49 -10.32
C ASN A 804 -16.23 27.69 -9.02
N ASP A 805 -16.22 26.35 -9.06
CA ASP A 805 -16.36 25.47 -7.89
C ASP A 805 -15.04 25.35 -7.12
N CYS A 806 -14.58 26.45 -6.51
CA CYS A 806 -13.34 26.47 -5.73
C CYS A 806 -13.58 26.24 -4.23
N PRO A 807 -12.63 25.58 -3.53
CA PRO A 807 -12.66 25.43 -2.07
C PRO A 807 -12.79 26.77 -1.35
N ASP A 808 -13.89 26.96 -0.61
CA ASP A 808 -14.25 28.19 0.12
C ASP A 808 -14.01 29.49 -0.66
N ASP A 809 -14.22 29.47 -1.98
CA ASP A 809 -13.99 30.61 -2.90
C ASP A 809 -12.59 31.24 -2.77
N CYS A 810 -11.59 30.44 -2.38
CA CYS A 810 -10.22 30.90 -2.13
C CYS A 810 -10.16 32.05 -1.13
N SER A 811 -11.11 32.05 -0.19
CA SER A 811 -11.38 33.15 0.72
C SER A 811 -11.48 32.63 2.14
N VAL A 812 -10.98 33.40 3.10
CA VAL A 812 -11.12 33.08 4.53
C VAL A 812 -11.69 34.31 5.22
N GLU A 813 -12.76 34.09 6.00
CA GLU A 813 -13.52 35.16 6.68
C GLU A 813 -14.13 36.17 5.69
N GLY A 814 -14.50 35.71 4.49
CA GLY A 814 -15.00 36.58 3.42
C GLY A 814 -13.93 37.46 2.76
N VAL A 815 -12.66 37.31 3.17
CA VAL A 815 -11.51 38.01 2.56
C VAL A 815 -10.86 37.11 1.53
N LYS A 816 -10.78 37.61 0.29
CA LYS A 816 -10.16 36.90 -0.82
C LYS A 816 -8.65 36.73 -0.59
N ARG A 817 -8.17 35.49 -0.59
CA ARG A 817 -6.77 35.11 -0.36
C ARG A 817 -6.12 34.41 -1.56
N GLY A 818 -6.90 34.17 -2.61
CA GLY A 818 -6.43 33.65 -3.87
C GLY A 818 -7.42 33.91 -5.00
N THR A 819 -7.10 33.36 -6.17
CA THR A 819 -7.94 33.39 -7.36
C THR A 819 -8.39 31.98 -7.70
N CYS A 820 -9.69 31.80 -7.93
CA CYS A 820 -10.24 30.55 -8.43
C CYS A 820 -9.87 30.38 -9.91
N VAL A 821 -9.20 29.28 -10.25
CA VAL A 821 -8.78 28.93 -11.61
C VAL A 821 -9.09 27.46 -11.83
N ASN A 822 -10.07 27.18 -12.70
CA ASN A 822 -10.51 25.82 -13.05
C ASN A 822 -10.87 24.94 -11.84
N GLY A 823 -11.63 25.50 -10.89
CA GLY A 823 -12.06 24.80 -9.67
C GLY A 823 -10.96 24.63 -8.60
N ASN A 824 -9.76 25.19 -8.82
CA ASN A 824 -8.67 25.18 -7.85
C ASN A 824 -8.27 26.59 -7.42
N CYS A 825 -7.82 26.75 -6.17
CA CYS A 825 -7.34 28.02 -5.67
C CYS A 825 -5.87 28.27 -5.96
N THR A 826 -5.59 29.38 -6.63
CA THR A 826 -4.23 29.93 -6.77
C THR A 826 -4.02 31.01 -5.72
N CYS A 827 -3.24 30.71 -4.68
CA CYS A 827 -3.09 31.59 -3.51
C CYS A 827 -2.17 32.78 -3.76
N PHE A 828 -2.47 33.91 -3.11
CA PHE A 828 -1.55 35.04 -3.04
C PHE A 828 -0.32 34.68 -2.19
N SER A 829 0.80 35.37 -2.41
CA SER A 829 2.16 34.97 -1.93
C SER A 829 2.32 34.69 -0.42
N ARG A 830 1.44 35.22 0.43
CA ARG A 830 1.43 34.97 1.89
C ARG A 830 0.65 33.70 2.28
N TYR A 831 -0.25 33.24 1.44
CA TYR A 831 -1.21 32.20 1.76
C TYR A 831 -0.91 30.89 1.02
N THR A 832 -1.32 29.76 1.59
CA THR A 832 -1.18 28.44 0.99
C THR A 832 -2.33 27.52 1.44
N GLY A 833 -2.29 26.25 1.02
CA GLY A 833 -3.38 25.30 1.19
C GLY A 833 -4.38 25.33 0.03
N ASP A 834 -5.20 24.27 -0.05
CA ASP A 834 -6.12 24.03 -1.18
C ASP A 834 -7.21 25.12 -1.31
N ASP A 835 -7.51 25.83 -0.21
CA ASP A 835 -8.48 26.93 -0.10
C ASP A 835 -7.81 28.29 0.26
N CYS A 836 -6.48 28.36 0.24
CA CYS A 836 -5.70 29.54 0.67
C CYS A 836 -5.94 29.97 2.13
N SER A 837 -6.34 29.04 2.99
CA SER A 837 -6.60 29.34 4.40
C SER A 837 -5.36 29.45 5.28
N ILE A 838 -4.24 28.86 4.86
CA ILE A 838 -3.02 28.80 5.66
C ILE A 838 -2.21 30.07 5.47
N ASP A 839 -1.92 30.78 6.55
CA ASP A 839 -1.04 31.95 6.56
C ASP A 839 0.40 31.53 6.85
N THR A 840 1.26 31.67 5.86
CA THR A 840 2.66 31.22 5.95
C THR A 840 3.53 32.08 6.85
N GLN A 841 3.04 33.24 7.29
CA GLN A 841 3.72 34.14 8.23
C GLN A 841 3.19 34.00 9.66
N GLN A 842 2.16 33.19 9.88
CA GLN A 842 1.63 32.90 11.21
C GLN A 842 2.19 31.57 11.72
N ALA A 843 2.58 31.53 13.00
CA ALA A 843 2.99 30.28 13.63
C ALA A 843 1.79 29.30 13.73
N PRO A 844 2.01 27.98 13.65
CA PRO A 844 0.96 27.01 13.97
C PRO A 844 0.50 27.19 15.42
N ALA A 845 -0.75 26.84 15.72
CA ALA A 845 -1.29 26.89 17.08
C ALA A 845 -1.84 25.53 17.48
N ILE A 846 -1.47 25.06 18.67
CA ILE A 846 -1.99 23.82 19.26
C ILE A 846 -3.08 24.17 20.27
N GLU A 847 -4.25 23.58 20.07
CA GLU A 847 -5.40 23.63 20.97
C GLU A 847 -5.50 22.29 21.70
N ALA A 848 -4.66 22.10 22.72
CA ALA A 848 -4.64 20.87 23.50
C ALA A 848 -5.62 20.93 24.68
N ASN A 849 -6.38 19.85 24.87
CA ASN A 849 -7.15 19.59 26.08
C ASN A 849 -6.40 18.59 26.97
N ASP A 850 -6.76 18.48 28.25
CA ASP A 850 -6.05 17.63 29.23
C ASP A 850 -5.90 16.16 28.77
N GLU A 851 -6.90 15.57 28.10
CA GLU A 851 -6.81 14.19 27.59
C GLU A 851 -5.85 14.04 26.40
N ASP A 852 -5.60 15.11 25.64
CA ASP A 852 -4.71 15.10 24.46
C ASP A 852 -3.22 15.22 24.89
N THR A 853 -2.98 15.40 26.19
CA THR A 853 -1.65 15.61 26.79
C THR A 853 -1.12 14.40 27.55
N VAL A 854 -1.88 13.31 27.62
CA VAL A 854 -1.53 12.11 28.35
C VAL A 854 -1.28 10.92 27.42
N CYS A 855 -0.23 10.16 27.71
CA CYS A 855 0.02 8.88 27.07
C CYS A 855 0.18 7.79 28.13
N ASP A 856 -0.87 6.98 28.28
CA ASP A 856 -0.88 5.85 29.21
C ASP A 856 -0.41 4.57 28.50
N THR A 857 0.77 4.11 28.90
CA THR A 857 1.39 2.88 28.40
C THR A 857 0.66 1.60 28.80
N ALA A 858 -0.20 1.65 29.82
CA ALA A 858 -1.09 0.53 30.17
C ALA A 858 -2.19 0.32 29.12
N VAL A 859 -2.61 1.40 28.46
CA VAL A 859 -3.73 1.41 27.51
C VAL A 859 -3.23 1.24 26.06
N ARG A 860 -2.16 1.95 25.65
CA ARG A 860 -1.65 1.95 24.26
C ARG A 860 -0.12 2.06 24.17
N GLY A 861 0.44 1.75 22.99
CA GLY A 861 1.85 2.06 22.73
C GLY A 861 2.07 3.56 22.58
N CYS A 862 2.98 4.12 23.37
CA CYS A 862 3.27 5.56 23.39
C CYS A 862 4.27 5.98 22.31
N SER A 863 4.08 5.51 21.07
CA SER A 863 4.97 5.79 19.94
C SER A 863 4.86 7.24 19.44
N TYR A 864 3.70 7.86 19.63
CA TYR A 864 3.39 9.22 19.21
C TYR A 864 2.27 9.83 20.06
N VAL A 865 2.12 11.14 19.91
CA VAL A 865 0.99 11.93 20.43
C VAL A 865 0.41 12.77 19.30
N ASN A 866 -0.91 12.90 19.27
CA ASN A 866 -1.62 13.74 18.31
C ASN A 866 -1.98 15.07 18.97
N PHE A 867 -1.75 16.15 18.24
CA PHE A 867 -2.17 17.49 18.63
C PHE A 867 -3.18 18.04 17.64
N TYR A 868 -4.14 18.78 18.16
CA TYR A 868 -5.20 19.43 17.38
C TYR A 868 -4.97 20.93 17.35
N GLY A 869 -5.41 21.59 16.28
CA GLY A 869 -5.24 23.02 16.15
C GLY A 869 -5.38 23.57 14.74
N ASN A 870 -4.64 24.66 14.49
CA ASN A 870 -4.77 25.50 13.31
C ASN A 870 -3.42 25.79 12.65
N ASN A 871 -3.48 26.13 11.36
CA ASN A 871 -2.34 26.58 10.55
C ASN A 871 -1.20 25.54 10.46
N PHE A 872 -1.55 24.24 10.48
CA PHE A 872 -0.63 23.15 10.16
C PHE A 872 -0.51 22.98 8.65
N PHE A 873 0.71 22.84 8.14
CA PHE A 873 0.96 22.54 6.74
C PHE A 873 2.36 21.96 6.57
N ASP A 874 2.49 20.98 5.68
CA ASP A 874 3.74 20.32 5.42
C ASP A 874 4.56 21.08 4.35
N ARG A 875 5.79 21.48 4.69
CA ARG A 875 6.79 22.05 3.77
C ARG A 875 7.97 21.11 3.53
N GLY A 876 7.78 19.82 3.72
CA GLY A 876 8.83 18.80 3.67
C GLY A 876 9.70 18.85 4.95
N SER A 877 11.01 18.97 4.78
CA SER A 877 11.96 18.80 5.90
C SER A 877 11.83 19.81 7.06
N GLY A 878 11.12 20.92 6.84
CA GLY A 878 10.86 21.95 7.86
C GLY A 878 9.68 21.67 8.80
N PHE A 879 8.85 20.65 8.54
CA PHE A 879 7.73 20.28 9.39
C PHE A 879 8.18 19.30 10.49
N LYS A 880 8.27 19.79 11.74
CA LYS A 880 8.89 19.07 12.86
C LYS A 880 8.18 19.32 14.19
N CYS A 881 8.33 18.39 15.12
CA CYS A 881 7.97 18.57 16.52
C CYS A 881 9.22 18.80 17.37
N ARG A 882 9.16 19.78 18.26
CA ARG A 882 10.18 20.09 19.26
C ARG A 882 9.69 19.66 20.63
N LEU A 883 10.40 18.72 21.25
CA LEU A 883 10.09 18.17 22.56
C LEU A 883 11.21 18.54 23.54
N GLU A 884 10.87 19.30 24.58
CA GLU A 884 11.76 19.64 25.69
C GLU A 884 11.47 18.70 26.85
N GLU A 885 12.41 17.81 27.19
CA GLU A 885 12.22 16.81 28.25
C GLU A 885 12.07 17.47 29.65
N GLN A 886 11.22 16.89 30.49
CA GLN A 886 10.97 17.33 31.85
C GLN A 886 11.04 16.15 32.83
N GLN A 887 11.69 16.37 33.96
CA GLN A 887 11.64 15.46 35.10
C GLN A 887 10.29 15.63 35.77
N VAL A 888 9.49 14.57 35.86
CA VAL A 888 8.23 14.61 36.61
C VAL A 888 8.50 14.04 38.00
N THR A 889 8.24 14.83 39.05
CA THR A 889 8.40 14.41 40.46
C THR A 889 7.06 14.45 41.19
N ASN A 890 7.03 13.93 42.42
CA ASN A 890 5.83 13.90 43.27
C ASN A 890 5.27 15.30 43.59
N ASP A 891 6.08 16.37 43.49
CA ASP A 891 5.66 17.73 43.84
C ASP A 891 5.58 18.69 42.63
N THR A 892 6.41 18.54 41.60
CA THR A 892 6.43 19.39 40.37
C THR A 892 7.16 18.75 39.18
N SER A 893 6.97 19.27 37.95
CA SER A 893 7.87 18.97 36.83
C SER A 893 9.09 19.92 36.80
N LYS A 894 10.32 19.41 36.88
CA LYS A 894 11.56 20.20 36.77
C LYS A 894 12.20 20.02 35.38
N LYS A 895 12.54 21.11 34.69
CA LYS A 895 13.10 21.06 33.33
C LYS A 895 14.45 20.33 33.30
N ILE A 896 14.58 19.30 32.45
CA ILE A 896 15.85 18.63 32.16
C ILE A 896 16.23 19.11 30.76
N SER A 897 17.35 19.78 30.57
CA SER A 897 17.70 20.55 29.36
C SER A 897 17.89 19.76 28.05
N LYS A 898 17.34 18.55 27.92
CA LYS A 898 17.47 17.67 26.75
C LYS A 898 16.37 17.97 25.74
N LEU A 899 16.79 18.29 24.51
CA LEU A 899 15.92 18.72 23.41
C LEU A 899 15.88 17.63 22.34
N HIS A 900 14.68 17.27 21.91
CA HIS A 900 14.43 16.35 20.81
C HIS A 900 13.70 17.06 19.68
N MET A 901 14.22 16.93 18.45
CA MET A 901 13.52 17.32 17.22
C MET A 901 13.09 16.06 16.50
N THR A 902 11.78 15.81 16.44
CA THR A 902 11.20 14.61 15.79
C THR A 902 10.36 15.00 14.59
N ASP A 903 10.04 14.00 13.75
CA ASP A 903 9.18 14.19 12.59
C ASP A 903 7.75 14.52 13.02
N ALA A 904 7.16 15.50 12.33
CA ALA A 904 5.74 15.81 12.40
C ALA A 904 5.04 15.21 11.17
N GLU A 905 3.94 14.51 11.38
CA GLU A 905 3.09 13.98 10.31
C GLU A 905 1.79 14.78 10.26
N LEU A 906 1.42 15.29 9.09
CA LEU A 906 0.15 16.00 8.89
C LEU A 906 -0.93 14.94 8.67
N VAL A 907 -1.79 14.72 9.68
CA VAL A 907 -2.84 13.70 9.63
C VAL A 907 -4.10 14.25 8.98
N SER A 908 -4.43 15.51 9.25
CA SER A 908 -5.49 16.26 8.58
C SER A 908 -5.18 17.77 8.65
N PHE A 909 -5.99 18.61 8.01
CA PHE A 909 -5.90 20.08 8.12
C PHE A 909 -5.89 20.60 9.56
N GLY A 910 -6.39 19.82 10.54
CA GLY A 910 -6.51 20.19 11.95
C GLY A 910 -5.79 19.26 12.93
N GLU A 911 -5.06 18.25 12.45
CA GLU A 911 -4.40 17.24 13.28
C GLU A 911 -2.95 17.01 12.83
N VAL A 912 -2.02 17.11 13.79
CA VAL A 912 -0.61 16.80 13.61
C VAL A 912 -0.19 15.71 14.57
N ARG A 913 0.54 14.72 14.08
CA ARG A 913 1.10 13.64 14.89
C ARG A 913 2.59 13.89 15.11
N CYS A 914 3.00 13.90 16.38
CA CYS A 914 4.39 14.04 16.80
C CYS A 914 4.94 12.71 17.30
N GLN A 915 6.05 12.26 16.72
CA GLN A 915 6.74 11.06 17.22
C GLN A 915 7.42 11.32 18.57
N LEU A 916 7.32 10.36 19.48
CA LEU A 916 7.94 10.40 20.80
C LEU A 916 9.31 9.67 20.78
N PRO A 917 10.39 10.25 21.34
CA PRO A 917 11.75 9.69 21.28
C PRO A 917 11.94 8.38 22.07
N HIS A 918 11.03 8.06 23.00
CA HIS A 918 11.03 6.84 23.81
C HIS A 918 9.84 5.93 23.52
N GLY A 919 9.26 6.01 22.32
CA GLY A 919 8.09 5.23 21.93
C GLY A 919 8.25 3.72 22.10
N THR A 920 7.55 3.13 23.07
CA THR A 920 7.50 1.69 23.28
C THR A 920 6.39 1.07 22.43
N ASN A 921 6.77 0.31 21.39
CA ASN A 921 5.83 -0.59 20.70
C ASN A 921 5.27 -1.64 21.69
N ARG A 922 3.96 -1.94 21.66
CA ARG A 922 3.24 -2.89 22.56
C ARG A 922 3.90 -4.29 22.70
N ARG A 923 4.80 -4.66 21.78
CA ARG A 923 5.57 -5.91 21.79
C ARG A 923 6.82 -5.90 22.67
N ARG A 924 7.32 -4.74 23.09
CA ARG A 924 8.36 -4.61 24.13
C ARG A 924 7.67 -4.29 25.45
N ARG A 925 6.96 -5.27 26.01
CA ARG A 925 6.48 -5.23 27.40
C ARG A 925 7.62 -5.36 28.42
N ASP A 926 8.87 -5.29 27.97
CA ASP A 926 10.07 -5.59 28.77
C ASP A 926 10.73 -4.32 29.34
N ILE A 927 10.23 -3.14 29.00
CA ILE A 927 10.66 -1.85 29.57
C ILE A 927 9.41 -1.17 30.11
N ALA A 928 9.09 -1.45 31.36
CA ALA A 928 8.10 -0.65 32.07
C ALA A 928 8.70 0.72 32.40
N ILE A 929 7.97 1.79 32.09
CA ILE A 929 8.33 3.14 32.49
C ILE A 929 7.97 3.25 33.98
N THR A 930 8.91 2.90 34.86
CA THR A 930 8.72 2.99 36.32
C THR A 930 8.68 4.44 36.82
N GLN A 931 9.07 5.41 35.99
CA GLN A 931 9.02 6.83 36.30
C GLN A 931 8.39 7.64 35.15
N PRO A 932 7.35 8.44 35.43
CA PRO A 932 6.68 9.23 34.41
C PRO A 932 7.65 10.19 33.71
N THR A 933 7.57 10.26 32.40
CA THR A 933 8.43 11.13 31.58
C THR A 933 7.59 12.27 31.01
N GLY A 934 8.02 13.51 31.26
CA GLY A 934 7.33 14.72 30.79
C GLY A 934 8.01 15.35 29.58
N PHE A 935 7.25 16.02 28.73
CA PHE A 935 7.74 16.82 27.62
C PHE A 935 6.95 18.13 27.51
N LEU A 936 7.61 19.24 27.16
CA LEU A 936 6.92 20.38 26.55
C LEU A 936 7.05 20.25 25.03
N VAL A 937 5.93 20.05 24.35
CA VAL A 937 5.89 19.82 22.91
C VAL A 937 5.42 21.08 22.18
N SER A 938 6.07 21.40 21.07
CA SER A 938 5.65 22.47 20.15
C SER A 938 5.90 22.04 18.70
N VAL A 939 5.08 22.49 17.78
CA VAL A 939 5.15 22.13 16.36
C VAL A 939 5.65 23.32 15.54
N THR A 940 6.45 23.06 14.51
CA THR A 940 6.90 24.06 13.55
C THR A 940 6.65 23.61 12.12
N THR A 941 6.27 24.55 11.26
CA THR A 941 6.05 24.33 9.82
C THR A 941 7.21 24.78 8.95
N ASN A 942 8.16 25.54 9.49
CA ASN A 942 9.29 26.09 8.74
C ASN A 942 10.64 26.02 9.50
N GLY A 943 10.69 25.32 10.63
CA GLY A 943 11.86 25.20 11.50
C GLY A 943 12.12 26.38 12.44
N ASN A 944 11.45 27.53 12.24
CA ASN A 944 11.74 28.78 12.96
C ASN A 944 10.56 29.29 13.80
N MET A 945 9.33 29.15 13.28
CA MET A 945 8.10 29.54 13.96
C MET A 945 7.50 28.33 14.66
N PHE A 946 7.41 28.39 15.98
CA PHE A 946 6.88 27.29 16.80
C PHE A 946 5.54 27.68 17.40
N SER A 947 4.68 26.69 17.55
CA SER A 947 3.44 26.82 18.30
C SER A 947 3.67 27.13 19.79
N ASN A 948 2.58 27.44 20.49
CA ASN A 948 2.52 27.33 21.94
C ASN A 948 3.01 25.95 22.40
N LYS A 949 3.64 25.92 23.58
CA LYS A 949 4.14 24.69 24.19
C LYS A 949 3.01 24.01 24.95
N VAL A 950 2.86 22.71 24.75
CA VAL A 950 1.87 21.87 25.41
C VAL A 950 2.60 20.84 26.26
N PRO A 951 2.30 20.73 27.57
CA PRO A 951 2.86 19.67 28.41
C PRO A 951 2.31 18.31 27.96
N VAL A 952 3.15 17.30 27.94
CA VAL A 952 2.78 15.91 27.66
C VAL A 952 3.42 15.01 28.70
N VAL A 953 2.68 14.05 29.24
CA VAL A 953 3.22 13.03 30.15
C VAL A 953 3.04 11.63 29.58
N ILE A 954 4.11 10.84 29.64
CA ILE A 954 4.09 9.41 29.38
C ILE A 954 4.17 8.71 30.74
N PHE A 955 3.16 7.92 31.07
CA PHE A 955 3.11 7.20 32.34
C PHE A 955 2.42 5.83 32.18
N ASP A 956 2.36 5.07 33.26
CA ASP A 956 1.62 3.81 33.35
C ASP A 956 0.57 3.98 34.45
N SER A 957 -0.72 4.01 34.09
CA SER A 957 -1.81 4.22 35.06
C SER A 957 -1.98 3.04 36.01
N SER A 958 -1.41 1.87 35.71
CA SER A 958 -1.33 0.77 36.68
C SER A 958 -0.32 1.05 37.79
N CYS A 959 0.65 1.94 37.56
CA CYS A 959 1.72 2.28 38.51
C CYS A 959 1.53 3.61 39.24
N THR A 960 1.09 4.64 38.51
CA THR A 960 1.18 6.04 38.94
C THR A 960 -0.10 6.78 38.58
N ASP A 961 -0.52 7.69 39.46
CA ASP A 961 -1.57 8.68 39.17
C ASP A 961 -0.91 10.00 38.78
N CYS A 962 -1.33 10.59 37.66
CA CYS A 962 -0.78 11.83 37.12
C CYS A 962 -1.87 12.88 36.96
N PHE A 963 -1.63 14.09 37.45
CA PHE A 963 -2.56 15.21 37.39
C PHE A 963 -1.89 16.44 36.77
N LEU A 964 -2.60 17.15 35.89
CA LEU A 964 -2.15 18.42 35.34
C LEU A 964 -2.55 19.55 36.30
N ILE A 965 -1.56 20.20 36.92
CA ILE A 965 -1.76 21.30 37.87
C ILE A 965 -1.01 22.52 37.36
N ASN A 966 -1.73 23.62 37.08
CA ASN A 966 -1.16 24.87 36.59
C ASN A 966 -0.24 24.72 35.36
N GLY A 967 -0.59 23.81 34.43
CA GLY A 967 0.19 23.56 33.21
C GLY A 967 1.43 22.68 33.38
N SER A 968 1.58 22.01 34.54
CA SER A 968 2.65 21.06 34.85
C SER A 968 2.07 19.77 35.40
N PHE A 969 2.60 18.62 34.96
CA PHE A 969 2.17 17.33 35.50
C PHE A 969 2.84 17.06 36.85
N THR A 970 2.03 16.63 37.81
CA THR A 970 2.44 16.07 39.09
C THR A 970 2.00 14.62 39.11
N CYS A 971 2.93 13.69 39.38
CA CYS A 971 2.62 12.27 39.38
C CYS A 971 3.08 11.62 40.67
N SER A 972 2.21 10.82 41.28
CA SER A 972 2.50 10.03 42.48
C SER A 972 2.36 8.54 42.19
N GLN A 973 3.19 7.72 42.84
CA GLN A 973 3.07 6.27 42.77
C GLN A 973 1.86 5.80 43.58
N LYS A 974 1.13 4.80 43.08
CA LYS A 974 0.03 4.17 43.82
C LYS A 974 0.56 3.39 45.03
N ASP A 975 -0.13 3.49 46.16
CA ASP A 975 0.29 2.83 47.40
C ASP A 975 0.03 1.31 47.42
N ASN A 976 -0.88 0.81 46.57
CA ASN A 976 -1.35 -0.58 46.59
C ASN A 976 -0.72 -1.49 45.51
N ILE A 977 0.51 -1.20 45.08
CA ILE A 977 1.19 -1.94 44.02
C ILE A 977 2.58 -2.45 44.44
N CYS A 978 3.06 -3.50 43.77
CA CYS A 978 4.47 -3.89 43.76
C CYS A 978 5.04 -3.82 42.34
N ILE A 979 6.35 -3.63 42.22
CA ILE A 979 7.05 -3.56 40.93
C ILE A 979 7.96 -4.79 40.82
N VAL A 980 7.66 -5.70 39.89
CA VAL A 980 8.47 -6.92 39.67
C VAL A 980 8.95 -6.94 38.22
N ASN A 981 10.27 -7.00 38.02
CA ASN A 981 10.91 -6.91 36.69
C ASN A 981 10.44 -5.69 35.89
N GLY A 982 10.31 -4.55 36.57
CA GLY A 982 9.79 -3.30 36.01
C GLY A 982 8.27 -3.22 35.94
N LYS A 983 7.52 -4.32 35.89
CA LYS A 983 6.05 -4.28 35.73
C LYS A 983 5.33 -4.04 37.05
N CYS A 984 4.29 -3.23 37.02
CA CYS A 984 3.43 -2.98 38.17
C CYS A 984 2.33 -4.04 38.28
N PHE A 985 2.13 -4.53 39.51
CA PHE A 985 1.09 -5.46 39.86
C PHE A 985 0.40 -4.97 41.14
N GLU A 986 -0.89 -5.24 41.29
CA GLU A 986 -1.56 -5.02 42.57
C GLU A 986 -0.93 -5.89 43.66
N LEU A 987 -0.81 -5.35 44.88
CA LEU A 987 -0.24 -6.06 46.05
C LEU A 987 -0.98 -7.37 46.36
N SER A 988 -2.26 -7.48 45.98
CA SER A 988 -3.09 -8.68 46.10
C SER A 988 -2.70 -9.80 45.14
N SER A 989 -1.87 -9.52 44.13
CA SER A 989 -1.50 -10.51 43.11
C SER A 989 -0.50 -11.54 43.65
N ASN A 990 -0.64 -12.79 43.20
CA ASN A 990 0.28 -13.89 43.54
C ASN A 990 1.74 -13.61 43.14
N ILE A 991 1.96 -12.65 42.23
CA ILE A 991 3.28 -12.24 41.73
C ILE A 991 4.01 -11.42 42.81
N CYS A 992 3.31 -10.48 43.47
CA CYS A 992 3.86 -9.70 44.59
C CYS A 992 4.20 -10.56 45.81
N ALA A 993 3.46 -11.64 46.05
CA ALA A 993 3.70 -12.55 47.17
C ALA A 993 5.02 -13.35 47.04
N SER A 994 5.50 -13.57 45.81
CA SER A 994 6.70 -14.39 45.55
C SER A 994 8.04 -13.70 45.86
N GLU A 995 8.07 -12.36 45.91
CA GLU A 995 9.27 -11.58 46.24
C GLU A 995 9.53 -11.47 47.74
N VAL A 996 8.47 -11.53 48.55
CA VAL A 996 8.56 -11.56 50.02
C VAL A 996 9.26 -12.85 50.49
N ASP A 997 9.10 -13.94 49.73
CA ASP A 997 9.69 -15.25 50.06
C ASP A 997 11.20 -15.33 49.70
N SER A 998 11.69 -14.46 48.82
CA SER A 998 13.13 -14.34 48.48
C SER A 998 13.92 -13.65 49.61
N LYS A 999 13.38 -12.59 50.20
CA LYS A 999 13.99 -11.92 51.37
C LYS A 999 13.91 -12.79 52.63
N SER A 1000 12.85 -13.60 52.77
CA SER A 1000 12.69 -14.58 53.86
C SER A 1000 13.76 -15.69 53.84
N LYS A 1001 14.13 -16.19 52.65
CA LYS A 1001 15.19 -17.22 52.50
C LYS A 1001 16.57 -16.72 52.94
N HIS A 1002 16.89 -15.44 52.72
CA HIS A 1002 18.14 -14.86 53.22
C HIS A 1002 18.16 -14.70 54.75
N LEU A 1003 17.03 -14.39 55.38
CA LEU A 1003 16.91 -14.35 56.85
C LEU A 1003 16.99 -15.74 57.47
N TRP A 1004 16.50 -16.79 56.82
CA TRP A 1004 16.65 -18.18 57.28
C TRP A 1004 18.11 -18.67 57.18
N ILE A 1005 18.85 -18.28 56.13
CA ILE A 1005 20.28 -18.59 55.99
C ILE A 1005 21.10 -17.83 57.04
N ILE A 1006 20.80 -16.54 57.27
CA ILE A 1006 21.45 -15.75 58.34
C ILE A 1006 21.11 -16.33 59.71
N GLY A 1007 19.86 -16.75 59.95
CA GLY A 1007 19.44 -17.42 61.18
C GLY A 1007 20.12 -18.77 61.41
N ALA A 1008 20.32 -19.58 60.37
CA ALA A 1008 21.03 -20.86 60.45
C ALA A 1008 22.55 -20.67 60.67
N VAL A 1009 23.16 -19.65 60.05
CA VAL A 1009 24.57 -19.30 60.25
C VAL A 1009 24.80 -18.70 61.64
N LEU A 1010 23.93 -17.80 62.11
CA LEU A 1010 23.98 -17.25 63.46
C LEU A 1010 23.67 -18.30 64.53
N GLY A 1011 22.74 -19.22 64.27
CA GLY A 1011 22.45 -20.36 65.15
C GLY A 1011 23.60 -21.36 65.21
N GLY A 1012 24.26 -21.63 64.08
CA GLY A 1012 25.48 -22.45 64.03
C GLY A 1012 26.67 -21.79 64.73
N LEU A 1013 26.87 -20.49 64.55
CA LEU A 1013 27.92 -19.72 65.24
C LEU A 1013 27.63 -19.61 66.75
N ALA A 1014 26.37 -19.46 67.16
CA ALA A 1014 25.97 -19.48 68.56
C ALA A 1014 26.19 -20.85 69.20
N PHE A 1015 25.90 -21.95 68.49
CA PHE A 1015 26.19 -23.31 68.96
C PHE A 1015 27.70 -23.56 69.10
N ILE A 1016 28.51 -23.10 68.13
CA ILE A 1016 29.98 -23.18 68.22
C ILE A 1016 30.51 -22.31 69.37
N CYS A 1017 29.98 -21.11 69.59
CA CYS A 1017 30.33 -20.26 70.74
C CYS A 1017 29.91 -20.88 72.08
N ILE A 1018 28.75 -21.54 72.17
CA ILE A 1018 28.31 -22.24 73.39
C ILE A 1018 29.19 -23.46 73.67
N VAL A 1019 29.53 -24.23 72.64
CA VAL A 1019 30.47 -25.37 72.77
C VAL A 1019 31.88 -24.88 73.13
N ALA A 1020 32.33 -23.75 72.58
CA ALA A 1020 33.61 -23.13 72.92
C ALA A 1020 33.62 -22.49 74.33
N LEU A 1021 32.50 -21.92 74.79
CA LEU A 1021 32.34 -21.36 76.14
C LEU A 1021 32.19 -22.45 77.21
N LEU A 1022 31.57 -23.59 76.88
CA LEU A 1022 31.53 -24.78 77.72
C LEU A 1022 32.90 -25.49 77.76
N ALA A 1023 33.66 -25.48 76.66
CA ALA A 1023 35.05 -25.96 76.63
C ALA A 1023 36.03 -25.01 77.35
N ALA A 1024 35.75 -23.70 77.41
CA ALA A 1024 36.56 -22.70 78.12
C ALA A 1024 36.30 -22.64 79.63
N LYS A 1025 35.21 -23.24 80.14
CA LYS A 1025 34.88 -23.29 81.58
C LYS A 1025 35.46 -24.50 82.34
N LEU A 1026 36.23 -25.37 81.68
CA LEU A 1026 36.70 -26.64 82.26
C LEU A 1026 38.23 -26.87 82.24
N VAL A 1027 39.05 -25.82 82.07
CA VAL A 1027 40.52 -25.94 82.20
C VAL A 1027 41.12 -24.76 82.96
N LEU A 1028 40.98 -24.77 84.30
CA LEU A 1028 42.03 -24.35 85.23
C LEU A 1028 41.88 -25.16 86.56
N ILE A 1029 42.83 -26.09 86.75
CA ILE A 1029 43.49 -26.46 88.05
C ILE A 1029 42.83 -27.62 88.89
N PRO A 1030 43.62 -28.54 89.53
CA PRO A 1030 43.87 -29.88 88.97
C PRO A 1030 43.88 -31.06 90.01
N ARG A 1031 44.23 -32.27 89.53
CA ARG A 1031 44.81 -33.46 90.22
C ARG A 1031 44.01 -34.16 91.35
N MET A 1032 43.62 -35.44 91.13
CA MET A 1032 44.36 -36.63 91.66
C MET A 1032 43.74 -38.00 91.27
N ARG A 1033 44.59 -38.84 90.66
CA ARG A 1033 44.87 -40.31 90.77
C ARG A 1033 43.79 -41.44 90.82
N THR A 1034 44.10 -42.46 89.97
CA THR A 1034 44.00 -43.96 90.09
C THR A 1034 42.60 -44.60 90.06
N SER A 1035 42.31 -45.77 89.45
CA SER A 1035 43.01 -46.79 88.63
C SER A 1035 41.99 -47.83 88.10
N SER A 1036 42.26 -48.50 86.96
CA SER A 1036 41.76 -49.84 86.47
C SER A 1036 40.23 -50.13 86.44
N SER A 1037 39.58 -50.79 85.47
CA SER A 1037 39.94 -51.82 84.49
C SER A 1037 38.71 -52.11 83.56
N TYR A 1038 38.96 -52.65 82.35
CA TYR A 1038 38.07 -53.22 81.30
C TYR A 1038 37.10 -54.36 81.78
N PRO A 1039 36.15 -54.97 80.97
CA PRO A 1039 35.90 -54.93 79.50
C PRO A 1039 34.41 -54.98 78.96
N SER A 1040 34.28 -54.93 77.62
CA SER A 1040 33.39 -55.65 76.66
C SER A 1040 31.85 -55.38 76.46
N ALA A 1041 31.53 -55.02 75.21
CA ALA A 1041 30.60 -55.64 74.22
C ALA A 1041 29.05 -55.44 74.20
N SER A 1042 28.60 -55.03 72.99
CA SER A 1042 27.52 -55.57 72.12
C SER A 1042 26.01 -55.20 72.27
N ASP A 1043 25.49 -54.60 71.18
CA ASP A 1043 24.38 -55.07 70.31
C ASP A 1043 22.90 -54.57 70.40
N GLN A 1044 22.31 -54.51 69.19
CA GLN A 1044 20.90 -54.64 68.76
C GLN A 1044 19.92 -53.45 68.57
N SER A 1045 19.25 -53.53 67.42
CA SER A 1045 18.04 -52.85 66.87
C SER A 1045 16.74 -53.50 67.46
N PRO A 1046 15.46 -53.37 66.97
CA PRO A 1046 14.90 -52.74 65.75
C PRO A 1046 13.47 -52.09 65.80
N SER A 1047 13.13 -51.32 64.74
CA SER A 1047 11.89 -51.34 63.88
C SER A 1047 10.43 -50.97 64.28
N PHE A 1048 9.70 -50.50 63.22
CA PHE A 1048 8.27 -50.66 62.80
C PHE A 1048 7.15 -49.60 63.13
N ARG A 1049 6.85 -48.72 62.12
CA ARG A 1049 5.63 -48.64 61.24
C ARG A 1049 4.24 -48.11 61.78
N PRO A 1050 3.19 -47.89 60.92
CA PRO A 1050 2.46 -46.60 60.75
C PRO A 1050 0.90 -46.69 60.76
N SER A 1051 0.15 -45.61 60.45
CA SER A 1051 -1.02 -45.65 59.51
C SER A 1051 -1.61 -44.27 59.16
N LYS A 1052 -2.22 -44.19 57.95
CA LYS A 1052 -3.05 -43.12 57.36
C LYS A 1052 -4.50 -43.13 57.91
N THR A 1053 -5.30 -42.08 57.59
CA THR A 1053 -6.65 -42.07 56.91
C THR A 1053 -7.22 -40.62 57.02
N VAL A 1054 -7.36 -39.80 55.95
CA VAL A 1054 -8.48 -39.56 54.98
C VAL A 1054 -9.85 -39.19 55.59
N TYR A 1055 -10.42 -38.00 55.25
CA TYR A 1055 -11.65 -37.84 54.43
C TYR A 1055 -11.98 -36.38 54.04
N LYS A 1056 -12.66 -36.29 52.89
CA LYS A 1056 -13.16 -35.18 52.05
C LYS A 1056 -14.26 -34.30 52.67
N GLN A 1057 -14.38 -33.05 52.21
CA GLN A 1057 -15.35 -32.65 51.16
C GLN A 1057 -14.87 -31.40 50.41
#